data_AF-A0A4Q5VPD9-F1
#
_entry.id   AF-A0A4Q5VPD9-F1
#
_cell.length_a   1.000
_cell.length_b   1.000
_cell.length_c   1.000
_cell.angle_alpha   90.00
_cell.angle_beta   90.00
_cell.angle_gamma   90.00
#
_symmetry.space_group_name_H-M   'P 1'
#
loop_
_entity.id
_entity.type
_entity.pdbx_description
1 polymer ?
#
loop_
_entity_poly.entity_id
_entity_poly.type
_entity_poly.pdbx_seq_one_letter_code
_entity_poly.pdbx_strand_id
1 'polypeptide(L)'
;MYRKSLLALVVLAALPVTAATDRTLYVSTFEDEDGENASACSLREAIQAATNNRAYGGCIAGDLDLTDQIRLKAGIYKLKKSLIVGSAMTISGGDAANFDKTDSYTNVYPARSRLETTIEPADDNAAFSLFDSTTSRATLNLNNVILQNGKSNRGGAIRAGGSVNLSRVRISNSSATDSGGAIYLEGSSANLSAADSLFDKNVAVRGAVIGMSCLDNVTNTPHSVTLDRTSIYDNGSPVITQSVIDYCGTVTSTISASTIAENKTNNVIINYVLSENHPLHPTSSLSLTSDTIVKNLGKATLLYDNVGKLALSGSIIGFNSGKSCSYALGAAAADKLASENSKITSSYNALIKPSTTTVNDGECELPGYLYKDTGTTLVSLMPSPDTFNRILAPLYLDKDKNVLESEDGLFPAYVPLKATSAETLIDAGSGGCTATDQRGLTRNNTTAGSTTNTDLNACDIGSVEVSKLRAVDVLGVINSSLLAPIDQYEDNIDYYENIYKDPTLDAKLLNRYKKLIDDEKVMLAAYKASLAYRQVYANVLGTSTEQENFEPATNGLKAALEKFGDDFDKNYTINVVVTGRGSEQFLQLKQEKDLTVKAADSNLICKWDDKLRQILIRRTDNAGILAATTPAGEYEYCKYTITSKNPPIVSSTGYVQARIVNIAPIAKDDQYTVKYGSVTPIALDILANDSDDGDGGSDVTGYPKGYPKFYQNPATGSYANIKLVSKPTLGTLKFEYEQPCPDNSNTRPEETCYGGKITYTPKSSFSTFNDSFKYKVLDQDRAESAEATVKIINTATTTDDTRGDSGSSSGSSGSSSGGGSIGLFGLLGLASLIALRRKMK
;
A
#
# COMPACT_ATOMS: atom_id res chain seq x y z
N MET A 1 11.68 -5.82 -15.80
CA MET A 1 10.29 -5.57 -15.33
C MET A 1 9.79 -6.70 -14.42
N TYR A 2 10.70 -7.39 -13.74
CA TYR A 2 10.41 -8.48 -12.81
C TYR A 2 9.66 -7.93 -11.64
N ARG A 3 8.71 -8.73 -11.12
CA ARG A 3 7.72 -8.36 -10.12
C ARG A 3 8.20 -7.07 -9.44
N LYS A 4 7.55 -5.95 -9.76
CA LYS A 4 7.25 -5.01 -8.69
C LYS A 4 6.38 -5.84 -7.75
N SER A 5 7.01 -6.77 -7.03
CA SER A 5 6.54 -7.27 -5.80
C SER A 5 6.19 -5.97 -5.14
N LEU A 6 4.90 -5.82 -4.83
CA LEU A 6 4.61 -5.22 -3.56
C LEU A 6 5.70 -5.78 -2.62
N LEU A 7 6.76 -4.99 -2.39
CA LEU A 7 7.19 -4.77 -1.04
C LEU A 7 5.85 -4.43 -0.39
N ALA A 8 5.17 -5.46 0.13
CA ALA A 8 4.26 -5.31 1.23
C ALA A 8 5.05 -4.39 2.14
N LEU A 9 4.61 -3.14 2.19
CA LEU A 9 5.41 -2.01 2.65
C LEU A 9 5.95 -2.47 3.98
N VAL A 10 7.23 -2.86 4.00
CA VAL A 10 7.87 -3.34 5.20
C VAL A 10 8.07 -2.05 5.97
N VAL A 11 7.02 -1.65 6.69
CA VAL A 11 7.15 -0.77 7.84
C VAL A 11 7.68 -1.66 8.97
N LEU A 12 8.79 -2.38 8.74
CA LEU A 12 9.77 -2.46 9.81
C LEU A 12 10.44 -1.09 9.75
N ALA A 13 10.32 -0.35 10.84
CA ALA A 13 11.22 0.74 11.10
C ALA A 13 12.62 0.29 10.66
N ALA A 14 13.20 0.99 9.68
CA ALA A 14 14.63 0.94 9.51
C ALA A 14 15.18 1.39 10.86
N LEU A 15 15.53 0.44 11.72
CA LEU A 15 16.39 0.72 12.85
C LEU A 15 17.61 1.33 12.19
N PRO A 16 17.90 2.64 12.40
CA PRO A 16 19.22 3.10 12.07
C PRO A 16 20.13 2.18 12.87
N VAL A 17 20.97 1.42 12.19
CA VAL A 17 22.17 0.90 12.81
C VAL A 17 23.07 2.13 12.92
N THR A 18 22.71 2.96 13.88
CA THR A 18 23.62 3.60 14.82
C THR A 18 23.17 2.99 16.14
N ALA A 19 24.04 2.86 17.13
CA ALA A 19 23.56 2.59 18.47
C ALA A 19 22.79 3.82 18.97
N ALA A 20 21.60 4.10 18.40
CA ALA A 20 20.60 4.93 19.02
C ALA A 20 20.21 4.14 20.27
N THR A 21 20.49 4.70 21.43
CA THR A 21 19.97 4.14 22.67
C THR A 21 18.45 4.10 22.52
N ASP A 22 17.86 2.92 22.63
CA ASP A 22 16.41 2.79 22.61
C ASP A 22 15.86 3.61 23.78
N ARG A 23 15.15 4.69 23.46
CA ARG A 23 14.54 5.62 24.42
C ARG A 23 13.04 5.33 24.62
N THR A 24 12.57 4.18 24.15
CA THR A 24 11.20 3.74 24.37
C THR A 24 10.96 3.45 25.85
N LEU A 25 9.88 4.02 26.41
CA LEU A 25 9.44 3.73 27.77
C LEU A 25 8.62 2.43 27.76
N TYR A 26 9.25 1.32 28.14
CA TYR A 26 8.57 0.03 28.26
C TYR A 26 7.85 -0.08 29.61
N VAL A 27 6.53 -0.22 29.56
CA VAL A 27 5.73 -0.49 30.74
C VAL A 27 5.89 -1.96 31.11
N SER A 28 6.30 -2.20 32.35
CA SER A 28 6.73 -3.52 32.83
C SER A 28 5.77 -4.17 33.83
N THR A 29 4.82 -3.41 34.38
CA THR A 29 3.78 -3.88 35.31
C THR A 29 2.38 -3.42 34.89
N PHE A 30 1.35 -4.18 35.28
CA PHE A 30 -0.07 -3.86 35.07
C PHE A 30 -0.67 -3.04 36.22
N GLU A 31 0.01 -2.98 37.35
CA GLU A 31 -0.40 -2.19 38.50
C GLU A 31 -0.30 -0.70 38.19
N ASP A 32 -1.24 0.09 38.70
CA ASP A 32 -1.18 1.55 38.63
C ASP A 32 -0.40 2.10 39.83
N GLU A 33 0.89 2.34 39.61
CA GLU A 33 1.87 2.85 40.56
C GLU A 33 2.18 4.34 40.25
N ASP A 34 2.68 5.05 41.25
CA ASP A 34 3.02 6.47 41.25
C ASP A 34 4.28 6.72 42.09
N GLY A 35 5.36 5.99 41.77
CA GLY A 35 6.68 6.12 42.39
C GLY A 35 6.94 5.12 43.53
N GLU A 36 6.01 4.24 43.87
CA GLU A 36 6.19 3.29 44.98
C GLU A 36 7.20 2.17 44.66
N ASN A 37 7.43 1.86 43.37
CA ASN A 37 8.24 0.74 42.94
C ASN A 37 9.34 1.15 41.95
N ALA A 38 10.57 1.30 42.43
CA ALA A 38 11.70 1.66 41.56
C ALA A 38 12.16 0.54 40.62
N SER A 39 11.61 -0.68 40.72
CA SER A 39 12.02 -1.84 39.92
C SER A 39 11.02 -2.19 38.80
N ALA A 40 9.85 -1.56 38.77
CA ALA A 40 8.86 -1.76 37.74
C ALA A 40 8.28 -0.41 37.31
N CYS A 41 8.27 -0.18 36.00
CA CYS A 41 7.63 0.96 35.35
C CYS A 41 6.14 0.65 35.08
N SER A 42 5.21 1.38 35.71
CA SER A 42 3.79 1.37 35.39
C SER A 42 3.43 2.36 34.26
N LEU A 43 2.20 2.27 33.74
CA LEU A 43 1.72 3.20 32.70
C LEU A 43 1.68 4.66 33.19
N ARG A 44 1.23 4.89 34.43
CA ARG A 44 1.18 6.23 35.00
C ARG A 44 2.57 6.82 35.17
N GLU A 45 3.51 6.02 35.67
CA GLU A 45 4.91 6.46 35.83
C GLU A 45 5.56 6.75 34.49
N ALA A 46 5.30 5.94 33.45
CA ALA A 46 5.81 6.17 32.11
C ALA A 46 5.33 7.52 31.55
N ILE A 47 4.05 7.84 31.71
CA ILE A 47 3.48 9.13 31.27
C ILE A 47 4.10 10.30 32.06
N GLN A 48 4.36 10.13 33.36
CA GLN A 48 5.03 11.16 34.15
C GLN A 48 6.50 11.33 33.76
N ALA A 49 7.20 10.24 33.48
CA ALA A 49 8.60 10.28 33.08
C ALA A 49 8.79 10.93 31.71
N ALA A 50 7.88 10.66 30.77
CA ALA A 50 7.74 11.34 29.49
C ALA A 50 7.47 12.84 29.68
N THR A 51 6.44 13.18 30.46
CA THR A 51 6.05 14.57 30.71
C THR A 51 7.18 15.41 31.30
N ASN A 52 7.89 14.87 32.29
CA ASN A 52 8.91 15.60 33.04
C ASN A 52 10.32 15.47 32.45
N ASN A 53 10.49 14.63 31.42
CA ASN A 53 11.80 14.25 30.86
C ASN A 53 12.79 13.78 31.93
N ARG A 54 12.29 13.00 32.90
CA ARG A 54 13.05 12.51 34.07
C ARG A 54 12.61 11.10 34.42
N ALA A 55 13.57 10.25 34.80
CA ALA A 55 13.26 8.90 35.29
C ALA A 55 12.34 8.98 36.52
N TYR A 56 11.35 8.10 36.59
CA TYR A 56 10.35 8.09 37.64
C TYR A 56 9.75 6.70 37.79
N GLY A 57 9.60 6.19 39.02
CA GLY A 57 8.91 4.93 39.30
C GLY A 57 9.37 3.74 38.44
N GLY A 58 10.67 3.47 38.41
CA GLY A 58 11.24 2.40 37.58
C GLY A 58 11.29 2.67 36.06
N CYS A 59 10.67 3.74 35.57
CA CYS A 59 10.75 4.15 34.17
C CYS A 59 12.00 4.99 33.88
N ILE A 60 12.54 4.85 32.66
CA ILE A 60 13.58 5.74 32.14
C ILE A 60 13.03 7.15 31.87
N ALA A 61 13.90 8.14 31.71
CA ALA A 61 13.50 9.50 31.35
C ALA A 61 12.94 9.57 29.92
N GLY A 62 11.97 10.47 29.71
CA GLY A 62 11.50 10.85 28.37
C GLY A 62 12.53 11.57 27.51
N ASP A 63 12.18 11.78 26.24
CA ASP A 63 13.00 12.44 25.23
C ASP A 63 12.62 13.92 25.04
N LEU A 64 13.62 14.81 25.04
CA LEU A 64 13.44 16.24 24.83
C LEU A 64 13.25 16.62 23.37
N ASP A 65 13.78 15.83 22.44
CA ASP A 65 13.88 16.18 21.02
C ASP A 65 12.83 15.44 20.17
N LEU A 66 12.23 14.37 20.69
CA LEU A 66 11.32 13.48 19.97
C LEU A 66 10.04 13.22 20.78
N THR A 67 8.95 12.88 20.08
CA THR A 67 7.72 12.41 20.74
C THR A 67 7.97 11.09 21.45
N ASP A 68 7.72 11.05 22.76
CA ASP A 68 7.91 9.86 23.60
C ASP A 68 7.10 8.66 23.08
N GLN A 69 7.75 7.50 23.07
CA GLN A 69 7.14 6.22 22.71
C GLN A 69 6.96 5.39 23.97
N ILE A 70 5.72 5.07 24.33
CA ILE A 70 5.37 4.20 25.44
C ILE A 70 4.84 2.87 24.88
N ARG A 71 5.44 1.75 25.30
CA ARG A 71 5.06 0.40 24.85
C ARG A 71 4.47 -0.41 26.00
N LEU A 72 3.27 -0.95 25.76
CA LEU A 72 2.55 -1.78 26.70
C LEU A 72 2.66 -3.26 26.30
N LYS A 73 2.52 -4.13 27.29
CA LYS A 73 2.35 -5.58 27.06
C LYS A 73 0.85 -5.88 26.95
N ALA A 74 0.52 -6.96 26.26
CA ALA A 74 -0.84 -7.52 26.29
C ALA A 74 -1.26 -7.81 27.74
N GLY A 75 -2.49 -7.44 28.10
CA GLY A 75 -3.01 -7.52 29.46
C GLY A 75 -3.95 -6.37 29.81
N ILE A 76 -4.29 -6.25 31.09
CA ILE A 76 -5.27 -5.28 31.59
C ILE A 76 -4.58 -4.33 32.58
N TYR A 77 -4.55 -3.05 32.24
CA TYR A 77 -4.02 -1.96 33.06
C TYR A 77 -5.15 -1.30 33.86
N LYS A 78 -5.06 -1.40 35.20
CA LYS A 78 -6.13 -0.98 36.11
C LYS A 78 -5.83 0.35 36.80
N LEU A 79 -6.47 1.42 36.37
CA LEU A 79 -6.21 2.78 36.82
C LEU A 79 -6.94 3.13 38.11
N LYS A 80 -6.25 3.78 39.05
CA LYS A 80 -6.81 4.34 40.29
C LYS A 80 -7.31 5.78 40.12
N LYS A 81 -6.80 6.50 39.11
CA LYS A 81 -7.16 7.90 38.76
C LYS A 81 -6.86 8.21 37.29
N SER A 82 -7.27 9.37 36.79
CA SER A 82 -6.96 9.82 35.41
C SER A 82 -5.46 9.82 35.12
N LEU A 83 -5.10 9.45 33.89
CA LEU A 83 -3.77 9.66 33.32
C LEU A 83 -3.69 11.07 32.73
N ILE A 84 -2.90 11.93 33.35
CA ILE A 84 -2.71 13.31 32.90
C ILE A 84 -1.61 13.34 31.83
N VAL A 85 -1.97 13.66 30.60
CA VAL A 85 -1.04 13.74 29.46
C VAL A 85 -0.38 15.12 29.48
N GLY A 86 0.87 15.23 29.91
CA GLY A 86 1.56 16.51 30.06
C GLY A 86 2.41 16.94 28.87
N SER A 87 2.90 15.99 28.06
CA SER A 87 3.65 16.22 26.81
C SER A 87 3.05 15.38 25.67
N ALA A 88 3.43 15.69 24.42
CA ALA A 88 2.99 14.89 23.29
C ALA A 88 3.62 13.49 23.34
N MET A 89 2.82 12.44 23.18
CA MET A 89 3.30 11.05 23.29
C MET A 89 2.53 10.08 22.42
N THR A 90 3.14 8.92 22.17
CA THR A 90 2.52 7.77 21.53
C THR A 90 2.50 6.58 22.49
N ILE A 91 1.31 6.05 22.77
CA ILE A 91 1.12 4.85 23.59
C ILE A 91 0.65 3.73 22.67
N SER A 92 1.41 2.64 22.61
CA SER A 92 1.06 1.47 21.80
C SER A 92 0.87 0.25 22.69
N GLY A 93 -0.27 -0.43 22.52
CA GLY A 93 -0.55 -1.73 23.11
C GLY A 93 0.43 -2.82 22.64
N GLY A 94 0.17 -4.05 23.10
CA GLY A 94 0.77 -5.25 22.52
C GLY A 94 0.55 -5.33 21.00
N ASP A 95 1.28 -6.22 20.33
CA ASP A 95 1.43 -6.21 18.88
C ASP A 95 0.09 -6.25 18.11
N ALA A 96 -0.94 -6.90 18.66
CA ALA A 96 -2.23 -7.12 18.01
C ALA A 96 -2.05 -7.64 16.57
N ALA A 97 -1.11 -8.57 16.41
CA ALA A 97 -0.70 -9.13 15.13
C ALA A 97 -0.38 -10.62 15.24
N ASN A 98 -0.67 -11.33 14.15
CA ASN A 98 -0.31 -12.72 13.94
C ASN A 98 0.90 -12.81 12.99
N PHE A 99 2.04 -13.22 13.54
CA PHE A 99 3.33 -13.31 12.84
C PHE A 99 3.49 -14.59 12.00
N ASP A 100 2.51 -15.50 12.00
CA ASP A 100 2.57 -16.71 11.18
C ASP A 100 1.92 -16.52 9.80
N LYS A 101 1.19 -15.43 9.59
CA LYS A 101 0.44 -15.19 8.34
C LYS A 101 0.45 -13.73 7.90
N THR A 102 0.10 -13.52 6.63
CA THR A 102 -0.13 -12.21 6.03
C THR A 102 -1.62 -11.86 6.10
N ASP A 103 -1.97 -10.59 6.25
CA ASP A 103 -3.36 -10.14 6.30
C ASP A 103 -4.13 -10.51 5.03
N SER A 104 -5.28 -11.15 5.22
CA SER A 104 -6.10 -11.69 4.12
C SER A 104 -6.82 -10.62 3.29
N TYR A 105 -6.77 -9.34 3.64
CA TYR A 105 -7.37 -8.26 2.84
C TYR A 105 -6.32 -7.28 2.32
N THR A 106 -5.37 -6.88 3.17
CA THR A 106 -4.37 -5.85 2.82
C THR A 106 -3.08 -6.43 2.23
N ASN A 107 -2.87 -7.76 2.33
CA ASN A 107 -1.61 -8.43 1.98
C ASN A 107 -0.38 -7.89 2.78
N VAL A 108 -0.60 -7.24 3.93
CA VAL A 108 0.45 -6.75 4.82
C VAL A 108 0.84 -7.84 5.83
N TYR A 109 2.14 -7.92 6.13
CA TYR A 109 2.68 -8.81 7.17
C TYR A 109 3.26 -7.96 8.33
N PRO A 110 3.11 -8.39 9.61
CA PRO A 110 2.28 -9.51 10.05
C PRO A 110 0.78 -9.23 9.84
N ALA A 111 -0.04 -10.27 9.79
CA ALA A 111 -1.49 -10.09 9.73
C ALA A 111 -1.99 -9.41 11.00
N ARG A 112 -2.99 -8.53 10.88
CA ARG A 112 -3.63 -7.97 12.07
C ARG A 112 -4.37 -9.08 12.84
N SER A 113 -4.47 -8.92 14.15
CA SER A 113 -5.27 -9.77 15.03
C SER A 113 -6.00 -8.92 16.07
N ARG A 114 -6.70 -9.60 16.98
CA ARG A 114 -7.44 -8.96 18.08
C ARG A 114 -6.58 -8.01 18.91
N LEU A 115 -7.21 -6.98 19.44
CA LEU A 115 -6.63 -6.15 20.49
C LEU A 115 -6.53 -6.93 21.80
N GLU A 116 -5.36 -6.89 22.43
CA GLU A 116 -5.07 -7.66 23.65
C GLU A 116 -4.68 -6.77 24.83
N THR A 117 -4.69 -5.45 24.66
CA THR A 117 -4.28 -4.48 25.70
C THR A 117 -5.45 -3.62 26.10
N THR A 118 -5.89 -3.75 27.35
CA THR A 118 -7.03 -3.01 27.91
C THR A 118 -6.56 -2.03 28.96
N ILE A 119 -7.10 -0.82 28.94
CA ILE A 119 -6.94 0.21 29.97
C ILE A 119 -8.33 0.52 30.52
N GLU A 120 -8.49 0.33 31.83
CA GLU A 120 -9.77 0.52 32.52
C GLU A 120 -9.56 1.01 33.95
N PRO A 121 -10.59 1.52 34.64
CA PRO A 121 -10.50 1.81 36.06
C PRO A 121 -10.33 0.53 36.90
N ALA A 122 -9.65 0.64 38.03
CA ALA A 122 -9.47 -0.46 38.97
C ALA A 122 -10.76 -0.81 39.75
N ASP A 123 -11.68 0.16 39.88
CA ASP A 123 -13.00 0.04 40.49
C ASP A 123 -14.06 0.42 39.46
N ASP A 124 -15.03 -0.46 39.21
CA ASP A 124 -16.14 -0.24 38.29
C ASP A 124 -16.98 1.01 38.64
N ASN A 125 -16.91 1.50 39.87
CA ASN A 125 -17.60 2.71 40.32
C ASN A 125 -16.77 3.99 40.22
N ALA A 126 -15.50 3.88 39.82
CA ALA A 126 -14.64 5.04 39.70
C ALA A 126 -15.16 6.03 38.65
N ALA A 127 -15.18 7.31 39.02
CA ALA A 127 -15.72 8.39 38.19
C ALA A 127 -14.61 9.36 37.76
N PHE A 128 -13.75 8.90 36.83
CA PHE A 128 -12.81 9.76 36.13
C PHE A 128 -12.65 9.38 34.65
N SER A 129 -12.22 10.36 33.84
CA SER A 129 -11.76 10.12 32.46
C SER A 129 -10.45 9.34 32.47
N LEU A 130 -10.30 8.30 31.66
CA LEU A 130 -9.06 7.49 31.63
C LEU A 130 -7.85 8.36 31.25
N PHE A 131 -7.99 9.18 30.21
CA PHE A 131 -7.00 10.16 29.78
C PHE A 131 -7.56 11.59 29.87
N ASP A 132 -6.72 12.51 30.37
CA ASP A 132 -7.02 13.95 30.40
C ASP A 132 -5.80 14.74 29.89
N SER A 133 -6.01 15.53 28.83
CA SER A 133 -4.99 16.45 28.28
C SER A 133 -5.41 17.92 28.33
N THR A 134 -6.45 18.26 29.10
CA THR A 134 -7.03 19.61 29.14
C THR A 134 -6.07 20.68 29.68
N THR A 135 -5.18 20.30 30.60
CA THR A 135 -4.21 21.24 31.21
C THR A 135 -3.06 21.58 30.26
N SER A 136 -2.51 20.58 29.56
CA SER A 136 -1.33 20.72 28.70
C SER A 136 -1.68 21.04 27.25
N ARG A 137 -2.89 20.66 26.81
CA ARG A 137 -3.29 20.59 25.40
C ARG A 137 -2.36 19.72 24.54
N ALA A 138 -1.68 18.77 25.19
CA ALA A 138 -0.76 17.86 24.53
C ALA A 138 -1.47 16.89 23.59
N THR A 139 -0.78 16.51 22.51
CA THR A 139 -1.27 15.51 21.56
C THR A 139 -1.15 14.10 22.14
N LEU A 140 -2.20 13.30 22.04
CA LEU A 140 -2.22 11.91 22.47
C LEU A 140 -2.38 10.99 21.24
N ASN A 141 -1.41 10.12 21.00
CA ASN A 141 -1.51 9.08 19.98
C ASN A 141 -1.68 7.72 20.66
N LEU A 142 -2.72 6.97 20.30
CA LEU A 142 -3.01 5.64 20.84
C LEU A 142 -3.06 4.61 19.70
N ASN A 143 -2.31 3.52 19.86
CA ASN A 143 -2.29 2.42 18.91
C ASN A 143 -2.59 1.08 19.61
N ASN A 144 -3.40 0.22 19.00
CA ASN A 144 -3.63 -1.17 19.46
C ASN A 144 -4.11 -1.30 20.92
N VAL A 145 -5.01 -0.43 21.38
CA VAL A 145 -5.52 -0.46 22.77
C VAL A 145 -7.05 -0.47 22.84
N ILE A 146 -7.56 -1.10 23.90
CA ILE A 146 -8.94 -1.04 24.33
C ILE A 146 -9.02 -0.07 25.50
N LEU A 147 -9.83 0.97 25.39
CA LEU A 147 -10.23 1.84 26.49
C LEU A 147 -11.63 1.44 26.91
N GLN A 148 -11.84 1.07 28.18
CA GLN A 148 -13.17 0.70 28.61
C GLN A 148 -13.55 1.21 29.99
N ASN A 149 -14.86 1.32 30.20
CA ASN A 149 -15.46 1.64 31.50
C ASN A 149 -15.06 3.01 32.08
N GLY A 150 -14.54 3.93 31.26
CA GLY A 150 -14.25 5.29 31.70
C GLY A 150 -15.54 6.05 32.03
N LYS A 151 -15.57 6.83 33.11
CA LYS A 151 -16.80 7.51 33.59
C LYS A 151 -16.48 8.92 34.04
N SER A 152 -17.08 9.94 33.46
CA SER A 152 -16.84 11.31 33.93
C SER A 152 -18.03 12.23 33.69
N ASN A 153 -17.86 13.53 33.90
CA ASN A 153 -18.85 14.50 33.41
C ASN A 153 -18.71 14.69 31.89
N ARG A 154 -17.47 14.73 31.39
CA ARG A 154 -17.15 14.95 29.98
C ARG A 154 -15.98 14.07 29.53
N GLY A 155 -16.15 13.34 28.43
CA GLY A 155 -15.07 12.55 27.84
C GLY A 155 -14.76 11.33 28.68
N GLY A 156 -15.73 10.42 28.84
CA GLY A 156 -15.65 9.28 29.77
C GLY A 156 -14.38 8.46 29.61
N ALA A 157 -13.95 8.16 28.38
CA ALA A 157 -12.62 7.59 28.14
C ALA A 157 -11.54 8.67 28.00
N ILE A 158 -11.77 9.67 27.15
CA ILE A 158 -10.78 10.71 26.84
C ILE A 158 -11.42 12.09 26.96
N ARG A 159 -10.85 12.92 27.83
CA ARG A 159 -11.11 14.36 27.89
C ARG A 159 -9.93 15.11 27.27
N ALA A 160 -10.10 15.53 26.02
CA ALA A 160 -9.00 16.02 25.20
C ALA A 160 -8.91 17.54 25.21
N GLY A 161 -7.77 18.10 25.64
CA GLY A 161 -7.41 19.51 25.39
C GLY A 161 -6.57 19.70 24.13
N GLY A 162 -5.83 18.65 23.74
CA GLY A 162 -5.03 18.58 22.52
C GLY A 162 -5.59 17.59 21.51
N SER A 163 -4.89 17.42 20.38
CA SER A 163 -5.32 16.49 19.34
C SER A 163 -5.18 15.03 19.78
N VAL A 164 -6.14 14.19 19.38
CA VAL A 164 -6.17 12.76 19.67
C VAL A 164 -6.11 11.99 18.37
N ASN A 165 -5.12 11.11 18.24
CA ASN A 165 -4.95 10.24 17.08
C ASN A 165 -5.08 8.78 17.53
N LEU A 166 -6.02 8.04 16.93
CA LEU A 166 -6.34 6.67 17.26
C LEU A 166 -6.08 5.77 16.06
N SER A 167 -5.35 4.68 16.23
CA SER A 167 -5.17 3.65 15.21
C SER A 167 -5.39 2.28 15.84
N ARG A 168 -6.37 1.51 15.35
CA ARG A 168 -6.71 0.22 15.96
C ARG A 168 -7.02 0.36 17.45
N VAL A 169 -7.92 1.29 17.77
CA VAL A 169 -8.38 1.52 19.13
C VAL A 169 -9.84 1.10 19.25
N ARG A 170 -10.18 0.48 20.38
CA ARG A 170 -11.57 0.27 20.77
C ARG A 170 -11.89 1.12 21.99
N ILE A 171 -12.91 1.97 21.93
CA ILE A 171 -13.45 2.64 23.12
C ILE A 171 -14.82 2.05 23.42
N SER A 172 -14.91 1.32 24.53
CA SER A 172 -16.10 0.53 24.88
C SER A 172 -16.69 0.93 26.22
N ASN A 173 -18.01 0.91 26.33
CA ASN A 173 -18.75 1.03 27.60
C ASN A 173 -18.32 2.23 28.47
N SER A 174 -17.88 3.33 27.84
CA SER A 174 -17.50 4.54 28.55
C SER A 174 -18.68 5.51 28.62
N SER A 175 -18.76 6.29 29.69
CA SER A 175 -19.92 7.14 29.94
C SER A 175 -19.59 8.54 30.43
N ALA A 176 -20.43 9.49 30.06
CA ALA A 176 -20.34 10.87 30.51
C ALA A 176 -21.72 11.39 30.96
N THR A 177 -21.80 12.08 32.09
CA THR A 177 -23.08 12.63 32.57
C THR A 177 -23.56 13.84 31.76
N ASP A 178 -22.68 14.55 31.06
CA ASP A 178 -23.01 15.68 30.18
C ASP A 178 -22.72 15.36 28.72
N SER A 179 -21.44 15.20 28.34
CA SER A 179 -21.09 15.07 26.92
C SER A 179 -19.83 14.26 26.63
N GLY A 180 -19.80 13.56 25.49
CA GLY A 180 -18.63 12.80 25.06
C GLY A 180 -18.46 11.52 25.89
N GLY A 181 -19.33 10.52 25.70
CA GLY A 181 -19.24 9.28 26.47
C GLY A 181 -17.90 8.56 26.24
N ALA A 182 -17.48 8.47 24.98
CA ALA A 182 -16.11 8.09 24.64
C ALA A 182 -15.15 9.28 24.74
N ILE A 183 -15.36 10.32 23.91
CA ILE A 183 -14.40 11.42 23.74
C ILE A 183 -15.11 12.77 23.86
N TYR A 184 -14.51 13.68 24.63
CA TYR A 184 -14.89 15.09 24.63
C TYR A 184 -13.72 15.97 24.16
N LEU A 185 -13.95 16.76 23.10
CA LEU A 185 -12.97 17.71 22.55
C LEU A 185 -13.16 19.09 23.22
N GLU A 186 -12.20 19.50 24.04
CA GLU A 186 -12.27 20.70 24.85
C GLU A 186 -11.35 21.82 24.33
N GLY A 187 -11.97 22.93 23.90
CA GLY A 187 -11.27 24.10 23.43
C GLY A 187 -10.71 23.97 22.01
N SER A 188 -10.10 25.04 21.51
CA SER A 188 -9.71 25.22 20.11
C SER A 188 -8.55 24.33 19.59
N SER A 189 -7.92 23.54 20.45
CA SER A 189 -6.75 22.71 20.10
C SER A 189 -7.07 21.21 20.02
N ALA A 190 -8.29 20.83 20.43
CA ALA A 190 -8.72 19.45 20.49
C ALA A 190 -9.29 19.01 19.13
N ASN A 191 -8.62 18.07 18.47
CA ASN A 191 -9.06 17.46 17.22
C ASN A 191 -9.07 15.94 17.38
N LEU A 192 -9.77 15.23 16.48
CA LEU A 192 -9.83 13.78 16.47
C LEU A 192 -9.46 13.24 15.09
N SER A 193 -8.53 12.30 15.06
CA SER A 193 -8.30 11.42 13.92
C SER A 193 -8.38 9.98 14.41
N ALA A 194 -9.26 9.16 13.84
CA ALA A 194 -9.39 7.75 14.18
C ALA A 194 -9.39 6.91 12.91
N ALA A 195 -8.48 5.94 12.84
CA ALA A 195 -8.36 4.99 11.74
C ALA A 195 -8.53 3.56 12.27
N ASP A 196 -9.25 2.73 11.53
CA ASP A 196 -9.41 1.30 11.84
C ASP A 196 -9.82 1.10 13.31
N SER A 197 -10.88 1.75 13.79
CA SER A 197 -11.19 1.83 15.23
C SER A 197 -12.67 1.58 15.52
N LEU A 198 -12.98 1.10 16.72
CA LEU A 198 -14.34 0.77 17.17
C LEU A 198 -14.76 1.64 18.36
N PHE A 199 -15.96 2.21 18.28
CA PHE A 199 -16.65 2.83 19.40
C PHE A 199 -17.93 2.04 19.66
N ASP A 200 -18.04 1.42 20.84
CA ASP A 200 -19.21 0.61 21.19
C ASP A 200 -19.73 0.83 22.60
N LYS A 201 -21.06 0.79 22.76
CA LYS A 201 -21.74 0.84 24.07
C LYS A 201 -21.42 2.08 24.90
N ASN A 202 -20.90 3.14 24.30
CA ASN A 202 -20.64 4.39 25.01
C ASN A 202 -21.94 5.16 25.24
N VAL A 203 -22.05 5.89 26.34
CA VAL A 203 -23.31 6.57 26.72
C VAL A 203 -23.02 7.98 27.26
N ALA A 204 -23.70 8.98 26.70
CA ALA A 204 -23.75 10.32 27.28
C ALA A 204 -25.12 10.96 27.04
N VAL A 205 -25.38 12.11 27.67
CA VAL A 205 -26.56 12.93 27.34
C VAL A 205 -26.41 13.51 25.94
N ARG A 206 -25.26 14.12 25.60
CA ARG A 206 -24.96 14.60 24.24
C ARG A 206 -23.64 14.04 23.74
N GLY A 207 -23.61 13.53 22.52
CA GLY A 207 -22.40 12.93 21.97
C GLY A 207 -21.96 11.69 22.75
N ALA A 208 -22.73 10.61 22.69
CA ALA A 208 -22.35 9.34 23.33
C ALA A 208 -20.96 8.86 22.91
N VAL A 209 -20.54 9.16 21.68
CA VAL A 209 -19.20 8.87 21.17
C VAL A 209 -18.36 10.15 21.13
N ILE A 210 -18.80 11.18 20.42
CA ILE A 210 -18.07 12.45 20.31
C ILE A 210 -18.96 13.60 20.78
N GLY A 211 -18.48 14.30 21.80
CA GLY A 211 -18.93 15.63 22.20
C GLY A 211 -17.80 16.65 22.05
N MET A 212 -18.16 17.93 21.93
CA MET A 212 -17.17 19.00 21.81
C MET A 212 -17.64 20.29 22.46
N SER A 213 -16.70 21.16 22.79
CA SER A 213 -17.00 22.56 23.09
C SER A 213 -17.52 23.26 21.84
N CYS A 214 -18.51 24.15 21.98
CA CYS A 214 -19.01 24.97 20.87
C CYS A 214 -18.40 26.37 20.85
N LEU A 215 -18.10 26.89 22.04
CA LEU A 215 -17.56 28.22 22.28
C LEU A 215 -16.41 28.14 23.28
N ASP A 216 -15.34 28.88 23.02
CA ASP A 216 -14.22 29.12 23.93
C ASP A 216 -13.92 30.63 23.90
N ASN A 217 -13.96 31.28 25.07
CA ASN A 217 -13.85 32.74 25.22
C ASN A 217 -14.70 33.52 24.20
N VAL A 218 -16.00 33.22 24.11
CA VAL A 218 -17.00 33.81 23.20
C VAL A 218 -16.76 33.61 21.70
N THR A 219 -15.75 32.83 21.30
CA THR A 219 -15.47 32.48 19.90
C THR A 219 -15.87 31.04 19.60
N ASN A 220 -16.37 30.76 18.39
CA ASN A 220 -16.65 29.39 17.96
C ASN A 220 -15.36 28.57 17.96
N THR A 221 -15.38 27.43 18.64
CA THR A 221 -14.24 26.52 18.71
C THR A 221 -14.03 25.80 17.38
N PRO A 222 -12.84 25.87 16.78
CA PRO A 222 -12.52 25.06 15.61
C PRO A 222 -12.22 23.62 16.03
N HIS A 223 -12.78 22.65 15.32
CA HIS A 223 -12.49 21.22 15.49
C HIS A 223 -12.36 20.53 14.13
N SER A 224 -11.38 19.64 14.02
CA SER A 224 -11.26 18.66 12.93
C SER A 224 -11.58 17.26 13.46
N VAL A 225 -12.44 16.53 12.75
CA VAL A 225 -12.82 15.15 13.07
C VAL A 225 -12.66 14.29 11.82
N THR A 226 -11.75 13.33 11.84
CA THR A 226 -11.56 12.37 10.74
C THR A 226 -11.75 10.95 11.26
N LEU A 227 -12.75 10.24 10.74
CA LEU A 227 -13.05 8.85 11.08
C LEU A 227 -12.93 8.00 9.82
N ASP A 228 -11.88 7.20 9.71
CA ASP A 228 -11.58 6.39 8.54
C ASP A 228 -11.58 4.90 8.88
N ARG A 229 -12.35 4.09 8.15
CA ARG A 229 -12.51 2.65 8.40
C ARG A 229 -12.91 2.34 9.85
N THR A 230 -13.83 3.14 10.40
CA THR A 230 -14.30 3.01 11.79
C THR A 230 -15.65 2.32 11.90
N SER A 231 -15.92 1.77 13.08
CA SER A 231 -17.23 1.25 13.46
C SER A 231 -17.77 2.03 14.66
N ILE A 232 -18.96 2.60 14.50
CA ILE A 232 -19.73 3.24 15.59
C ILE A 232 -20.96 2.38 15.81
N TYR A 233 -20.90 1.51 16.81
CA TYR A 233 -21.83 0.39 16.96
C TYR A 233 -22.47 0.32 18.35
N ASP A 234 -23.80 0.23 18.42
CA ASP A 234 -24.53 0.04 19.68
C ASP A 234 -24.22 1.09 20.77
N ASN A 235 -23.98 2.35 20.38
CA ASN A 235 -23.78 3.44 21.34
C ASN A 235 -25.10 4.12 21.70
N GLY A 236 -25.11 4.76 22.87
CA GLY A 236 -26.23 5.54 23.39
C GLY A 236 -27.32 4.70 24.05
N SER A 237 -28.31 5.41 24.58
CA SER A 237 -29.50 4.86 25.22
C SER A 237 -30.75 5.57 24.70
N PRO A 238 -31.85 4.83 24.43
CA PRO A 238 -33.11 5.42 23.98
C PRO A 238 -33.81 6.26 25.07
N VAL A 239 -33.25 6.32 26.28
CA VAL A 239 -33.82 7.07 27.41
C VAL A 239 -33.11 8.40 27.60
N ILE A 240 -31.78 8.38 27.73
CA ILE A 240 -31.01 9.56 28.18
C ILE A 240 -30.18 10.22 27.07
N THR A 241 -29.83 9.49 26.02
CA THR A 241 -28.93 10.00 24.98
C THR A 241 -29.71 10.78 23.94
N GLN A 242 -29.31 12.04 23.73
CA GLN A 242 -29.87 12.94 22.72
C GLN A 242 -29.13 12.85 21.39
N SER A 243 -27.81 12.62 21.43
CA SER A 243 -26.96 12.47 20.24
C SER A 243 -25.81 11.49 20.47
N VAL A 244 -25.37 10.81 19.41
CA VAL A 244 -24.18 9.93 19.43
C VAL A 244 -22.94 10.72 19.01
N ILE A 245 -23.08 11.54 17.97
CA ILE A 245 -22.09 12.53 17.55
C ILE A 245 -22.78 13.89 17.60
N ASP A 246 -22.22 14.83 18.36
CA ASP A 246 -22.78 16.16 18.55
C ASP A 246 -21.81 17.22 18.01
N TYR A 247 -22.11 17.77 16.83
CA TYR A 247 -21.29 18.81 16.21
C TYR A 247 -21.75 20.21 16.60
N CYS A 248 -20.80 21.06 17.00
CA CYS A 248 -21.01 22.49 17.20
C CYS A 248 -19.68 23.25 17.10
N GLY A 249 -19.74 24.59 17.10
CA GLY A 249 -18.58 25.44 16.80
C GLY A 249 -18.29 25.47 15.30
N THR A 250 -17.01 25.52 14.93
CA THR A 250 -16.55 25.48 13.53
C THR A 250 -15.91 24.14 13.21
N VAL A 251 -16.68 23.21 12.62
CA VAL A 251 -16.22 21.82 12.47
C VAL A 251 -15.88 21.47 11.03
N THR A 252 -14.73 20.85 10.80
CA THR A 252 -14.43 20.11 9.57
C THR A 252 -14.43 18.62 9.90
N SER A 253 -15.45 17.89 9.45
CA SER A 253 -15.60 16.46 9.70
C SER A 253 -15.65 15.63 8.43
N THR A 254 -14.92 14.51 8.42
CA THR A 254 -14.97 13.48 7.39
C THR A 254 -15.15 12.12 8.06
N ILE A 255 -16.17 11.39 7.62
CA ILE A 255 -16.35 9.98 7.93
C ILE A 255 -16.23 9.23 6.61
N SER A 256 -15.34 8.23 6.57
CA SER A 256 -15.03 7.50 5.34
C SER A 256 -14.90 6.00 5.58
N ALA A 257 -15.42 5.22 4.62
CA ALA A 257 -15.35 3.76 4.64
C ALA A 257 -15.81 3.15 5.98
N SER A 258 -16.79 3.76 6.66
CA SER A 258 -17.12 3.46 8.05
C SER A 258 -18.55 2.93 8.21
N THR A 259 -18.80 2.18 9.29
CA THR A 259 -20.12 1.66 9.64
C THR A 259 -20.67 2.39 10.87
N ILE A 260 -21.89 2.94 10.76
CA ILE A 260 -22.63 3.54 11.88
C ILE A 260 -23.93 2.75 12.04
N ALA A 261 -23.99 1.85 13.01
CA ALA A 261 -25.11 0.93 13.13
C ALA A 261 -25.55 0.64 14.56
N GLU A 262 -26.83 0.33 14.72
CA GLU A 262 -27.43 -0.12 15.98
C GLU A 262 -27.33 0.87 17.15
N ASN A 263 -26.93 2.12 16.89
CA ASN A 263 -26.88 3.15 17.90
C ASN A 263 -28.28 3.62 18.28
N LYS A 264 -28.46 4.07 19.52
CA LYS A 264 -29.76 4.33 20.14
C LYS A 264 -29.79 5.70 20.81
N THR A 265 -30.77 6.52 20.46
CA THR A 265 -31.03 7.81 21.10
C THR A 265 -32.52 8.07 21.24
N ASN A 266 -32.87 9.02 22.11
CA ASN A 266 -34.23 9.56 22.20
C ASN A 266 -34.49 10.69 21.17
N ASN A 267 -33.47 11.09 20.40
CA ASN A 267 -33.52 12.22 19.48
C ASN A 267 -32.78 11.93 18.16
N VAL A 268 -31.47 12.19 18.06
CA VAL A 268 -30.72 12.06 16.80
C VAL A 268 -29.47 11.20 16.96
N ILE A 269 -28.94 10.56 15.91
CA ILE A 269 -27.62 9.90 15.97
C ILE A 269 -26.50 10.92 15.70
N ILE A 270 -26.52 11.58 14.55
CA ILE A 270 -25.59 12.61 14.10
C ILE A 270 -26.31 13.96 14.09
N ASN A 271 -25.93 14.84 15.02
CA ASN A 271 -26.47 16.19 15.12
C ASN A 271 -25.55 17.19 14.41
N TYR A 272 -25.98 17.76 13.28
CA TYR A 272 -25.22 18.70 12.46
C TYR A 272 -26.09 19.90 12.06
N VAL A 273 -26.58 20.63 13.05
CA VAL A 273 -27.56 21.72 12.87
C VAL A 273 -27.17 22.94 13.70
N LEU A 274 -27.47 24.14 13.19
CA LEU A 274 -27.41 25.36 13.98
C LEU A 274 -28.54 25.35 15.03
N SER A 275 -28.17 25.47 16.31
CA SER A 275 -29.12 25.65 17.40
C SER A 275 -28.65 26.75 18.37
N GLU A 276 -29.59 27.39 19.09
CA GLU A 276 -29.30 28.56 19.95
C GLU A 276 -28.24 28.27 21.02
N ASN A 277 -28.26 27.09 21.64
CA ASN A 277 -27.35 26.72 22.73
C ASN A 277 -26.17 25.86 22.29
N HIS A 278 -26.17 25.35 21.05
CA HIS A 278 -25.10 24.57 20.44
C HIS A 278 -24.95 25.06 18.99
N PRO A 279 -24.32 26.24 18.78
CA PRO A 279 -24.29 26.86 17.46
C PRO A 279 -23.34 26.12 16.52
N LEU A 280 -23.76 25.91 15.28
CA LEU A 280 -22.91 25.42 14.19
C LEU A 280 -22.52 26.59 13.29
N HIS A 281 -21.22 26.79 13.07
CA HIS A 281 -20.73 27.91 12.26
C HIS A 281 -20.95 27.63 10.75
N PRO A 282 -21.27 28.65 9.91
CA PRO A 282 -21.54 28.44 8.49
C PRO A 282 -20.38 27.90 7.64
N THR A 283 -19.15 27.98 8.13
CA THR A 283 -17.97 27.42 7.45
C THR A 283 -17.73 25.95 7.79
N SER A 284 -18.56 25.35 8.63
CA SER A 284 -18.44 23.93 8.97
C SER A 284 -18.71 23.06 7.75
N SER A 285 -18.11 21.87 7.72
CA SER A 285 -18.38 20.83 6.72
C SER A 285 -18.46 19.45 7.34
N LEU A 286 -19.40 18.63 6.89
CA LEU A 286 -19.47 17.19 7.15
C LEU A 286 -19.47 16.44 5.81
N SER A 287 -18.54 15.50 5.64
CA SER A 287 -18.50 14.58 4.50
C SER A 287 -18.72 13.15 4.98
N LEU A 288 -19.67 12.44 4.38
CA LEU A 288 -19.92 11.00 4.57
C LEU A 288 -19.62 10.31 3.24
N THR A 289 -18.58 9.47 3.19
CA THR A 289 -18.04 8.92 1.94
C THR A 289 -17.82 7.42 2.04
N SER A 290 -18.54 6.65 1.23
CA SER A 290 -18.52 5.18 1.30
C SER A 290 -18.88 4.66 2.70
N ASP A 291 -19.89 5.23 3.35
CA ASP A 291 -20.31 4.80 4.69
C ASP A 291 -21.54 3.88 4.65
N THR A 292 -21.68 2.99 5.64
CA THR A 292 -22.90 2.19 5.86
C THR A 292 -23.60 2.62 7.15
N ILE A 293 -24.74 3.30 7.02
CA ILE A 293 -25.50 3.89 8.13
C ILE A 293 -26.89 3.26 8.21
N VAL A 294 -27.03 2.23 9.04
CA VAL A 294 -28.21 1.36 9.08
C VAL A 294 -28.60 0.91 10.49
N LYS A 295 -29.86 0.53 10.70
CA LYS A 295 -30.39 -0.03 11.96
C LYS A 295 -30.19 0.86 13.20
N ASN A 296 -29.99 2.15 13.04
CA ASN A 296 -29.97 3.05 14.17
C ASN A 296 -31.39 3.36 14.65
N LEU A 297 -31.53 3.67 15.93
CA LEU A 297 -32.79 3.99 16.60
C LEU A 297 -32.75 5.44 17.11
N GLY A 298 -33.64 6.28 16.59
CA GLY A 298 -33.85 7.65 17.04
C GLY A 298 -35.06 8.28 16.36
N LYS A 299 -35.28 9.59 16.56
CA LYS A 299 -36.22 10.35 15.71
C LYS A 299 -35.63 10.62 14.33
N ALA A 300 -34.32 10.83 14.26
CA ALA A 300 -33.56 10.94 13.04
C ALA A 300 -32.17 10.31 13.18
N THR A 301 -31.57 9.85 12.09
CA THR A 301 -30.17 9.40 12.08
C THR A 301 -29.24 10.56 11.78
N LEU A 302 -29.44 11.27 10.66
CA LEU A 302 -28.75 12.50 10.34
C LEU A 302 -29.72 13.70 10.44
N LEU A 303 -29.48 14.61 11.37
CA LEU A 303 -30.18 15.91 11.44
C LEU A 303 -29.25 17.00 10.92
N TYR A 304 -29.73 17.76 9.94
CA TYR A 304 -28.93 18.81 9.29
C TYR A 304 -29.76 20.04 8.89
N ASP A 305 -29.09 21.14 8.56
CA ASP A 305 -29.67 22.34 7.96
C ASP A 305 -28.83 22.88 6.78
N ASN A 306 -29.09 24.12 6.34
CA ASN A 306 -28.38 24.79 5.25
C ASN A 306 -27.32 25.80 5.73
N VAL A 307 -26.85 25.71 6.99
CA VAL A 307 -25.85 26.62 7.56
C VAL A 307 -24.44 26.12 7.27
N GLY A 308 -24.15 24.83 7.47
CA GLY A 308 -22.89 24.18 7.11
C GLY A 308 -22.94 23.42 5.78
N LYS A 309 -21.77 23.04 5.25
CA LYS A 309 -21.68 22.13 4.10
C LYS A 309 -21.96 20.69 4.53
N LEU A 310 -22.77 19.97 3.75
CA LEU A 310 -22.99 18.53 3.91
C LEU A 310 -22.73 17.85 2.57
N ALA A 311 -21.79 16.91 2.53
CA ALA A 311 -21.50 16.11 1.34
C ALA A 311 -21.77 14.63 1.64
N LEU A 312 -22.60 14.01 0.81
CA LEU A 312 -22.91 12.58 0.89
C LEU A 312 -22.43 11.92 -0.39
N SER A 313 -21.53 10.94 -0.32
CA SER A 313 -21.09 10.20 -1.50
C SER A 313 -20.94 8.71 -1.26
N GLY A 314 -21.37 7.89 -2.21
CA GLY A 314 -21.12 6.44 -2.18
C GLY A 314 -21.67 5.72 -0.95
N SER A 315 -22.60 6.31 -0.20
CA SER A 315 -22.99 5.85 1.14
C SER A 315 -24.38 5.25 1.17
N ILE A 316 -24.60 4.29 2.07
CA ILE A 316 -25.92 3.73 2.38
C ILE A 316 -26.47 4.45 3.59
N ILE A 317 -27.61 5.11 3.45
CA ILE A 317 -28.29 5.81 4.55
C ILE A 317 -29.77 5.41 4.52
N GLY A 318 -30.11 4.36 5.26
CA GLY A 318 -31.42 3.72 5.19
C GLY A 318 -31.63 2.67 6.27
N PHE A 319 -32.82 2.09 6.34
CA PHE A 319 -33.17 1.03 7.31
C PHE A 319 -32.94 1.42 8.78
N ASN A 320 -33.03 2.72 9.08
CA ASN A 320 -33.03 3.25 10.44
C ASN A 320 -34.47 3.38 10.94
N SER A 321 -34.68 3.33 12.25
CA SER A 321 -35.96 3.67 12.88
C SER A 321 -36.04 5.18 13.07
N GLY A 322 -37.19 5.80 12.76
CA GLY A 322 -37.27 7.23 12.50
C GLY A 322 -36.64 7.60 11.15
N LYS A 323 -36.45 8.89 10.89
CA LYS A 323 -35.90 9.35 9.60
C LYS A 323 -34.41 8.99 9.48
N SER A 324 -33.96 8.51 8.33
CA SER A 324 -32.52 8.37 8.05
C SER A 324 -31.85 9.73 7.87
N CYS A 325 -32.52 10.68 7.23
CA CYS A 325 -32.07 12.07 7.09
C CYS A 325 -33.24 13.00 7.38
N SER A 326 -33.01 14.07 8.13
CA SER A 326 -34.02 15.06 8.47
C SER A 326 -33.44 16.45 8.29
N TYR A 327 -34.12 17.30 7.50
CA TYR A 327 -33.83 18.72 7.46
C TYR A 327 -34.48 19.41 8.66
N ALA A 328 -33.75 20.29 9.34
CA ALA A 328 -34.20 20.90 10.59
C ALA A 328 -35.48 21.74 10.45
N LEU A 329 -35.72 22.32 9.27
CA LEU A 329 -36.94 23.09 8.97
C LEU A 329 -38.05 22.24 8.33
N GLY A 330 -37.82 20.93 8.16
CA GLY A 330 -38.76 19.96 7.62
C GLY A 330 -38.85 19.89 6.08
N ALA A 331 -39.53 18.84 5.59
CA ALA A 331 -39.48 18.44 4.19
C ALA A 331 -39.95 19.52 3.21
N ALA A 332 -41.02 20.25 3.57
CA ALA A 332 -41.53 21.32 2.73
C ALA A 332 -40.54 22.49 2.55
N ALA A 333 -39.62 22.70 3.51
CA ALA A 333 -38.54 23.66 3.39
C ALA A 333 -37.36 23.09 2.60
N ALA A 334 -37.02 21.81 2.81
CA ALA A 334 -35.99 21.11 2.05
C ALA A 334 -36.32 21.08 0.54
N ASP A 335 -37.58 20.83 0.17
CA ASP A 335 -38.05 20.79 -1.22
C ASP A 335 -37.93 22.12 -1.96
N LYS A 336 -37.89 23.24 -1.22
CA LYS A 336 -37.76 24.60 -1.77
C LYS A 336 -36.31 25.03 -1.98
N LEU A 337 -35.33 24.28 -1.48
CA LEU A 337 -33.92 24.60 -1.71
C LEU A 337 -33.56 24.38 -3.18
N ALA A 338 -33.02 25.42 -3.81
CA ALA A 338 -32.45 25.36 -5.16
C ALA A 338 -30.96 25.02 -5.10
N SER A 339 -30.42 24.43 -6.18
CA SER A 339 -29.01 24.00 -6.25
C SER A 339 -28.01 25.13 -6.00
N GLU A 340 -28.28 26.34 -6.49
CA GLU A 340 -27.42 27.53 -6.33
C GLU A 340 -27.28 28.01 -4.88
N ASN A 341 -28.28 27.74 -4.03
CA ASN A 341 -28.34 28.22 -2.64
C ASN A 341 -28.22 27.10 -1.60
N SER A 342 -28.11 25.85 -2.06
CA SER A 342 -27.95 24.68 -1.20
C SER A 342 -26.49 24.45 -0.84
N LYS A 343 -26.23 24.12 0.43
CA LYS A 343 -24.94 23.68 0.95
C LYS A 343 -24.81 22.15 1.00
N ILE A 344 -25.81 21.45 0.47
CA ILE A 344 -25.92 20.01 0.51
C ILE A 344 -25.59 19.44 -0.87
N THR A 345 -24.70 18.47 -0.93
CA THR A 345 -24.40 17.68 -2.14
C THR A 345 -24.60 16.20 -1.86
N SER A 346 -25.05 15.46 -2.87
CA SER A 346 -25.30 14.03 -2.78
C SER A 346 -24.95 13.37 -4.12
N SER A 347 -24.20 12.26 -4.10
CA SER A 347 -23.89 11.49 -5.31
C SER A 347 -23.74 10.00 -4.99
N TYR A 348 -24.32 9.12 -5.80
CA TYR A 348 -24.09 7.66 -5.67
C TYR A 348 -24.44 7.08 -4.30
N ASN A 349 -25.46 7.64 -3.64
CA ASN A 349 -25.95 7.13 -2.36
C ASN A 349 -27.11 6.15 -2.55
N ALA A 350 -27.23 5.19 -1.64
CA ALA A 350 -28.39 4.32 -1.52
C ALA A 350 -29.26 4.79 -0.35
N LEU A 351 -30.52 5.14 -0.64
CA LEU A 351 -31.42 5.75 0.33
C LEU A 351 -32.88 5.34 0.11
N ILE A 352 -33.67 5.39 1.18
CA ILE A 352 -35.13 5.30 1.09
C ILE A 352 -35.66 6.69 0.77
N LYS A 353 -36.26 6.87 -0.41
CA LYS A 353 -36.80 8.16 -0.85
C LYS A 353 -38.08 8.51 -0.06
N PRO A 354 -38.36 9.81 0.17
CA PRO A 354 -39.64 10.23 0.76
C PRO A 354 -40.84 9.73 -0.05
N SER A 355 -41.86 9.19 0.63
CA SER A 355 -43.10 8.69 0.05
C SER A 355 -44.30 9.52 0.50
N THR A 356 -45.31 9.67 -0.38
CA THR A 356 -46.57 10.35 -0.06
C THR A 356 -47.60 9.45 0.62
N THR A 357 -47.34 8.14 0.73
CA THR A 357 -48.32 7.13 1.16
C THR A 357 -47.97 6.40 2.45
N THR A 358 -46.70 6.39 2.87
CA THR A 358 -46.20 5.70 4.08
C THR A 358 -45.20 6.62 4.76
N VAL A 359 -45.47 7.03 6.01
CA VAL A 359 -44.74 8.13 6.64
C VAL A 359 -43.66 7.63 7.61
N ASN A 360 -42.47 8.23 7.50
CA ASN A 360 -41.40 8.47 8.50
C ASN A 360 -40.27 7.43 8.71
N ASP A 361 -40.50 6.12 8.70
CA ASP A 361 -39.43 5.18 9.10
C ASP A 361 -38.45 4.88 7.95
N GLY A 362 -37.18 5.21 8.19
CA GLY A 362 -36.06 4.95 7.30
C GLY A 362 -35.88 5.96 6.16
N GLU A 363 -36.83 6.86 5.92
CA GLU A 363 -36.78 7.86 4.84
C GLU A 363 -35.62 8.84 5.01
N CYS A 364 -34.93 9.16 3.93
CA CYS A 364 -33.94 10.22 3.89
C CYS A 364 -34.57 11.47 3.28
N GLU A 365 -34.76 12.52 4.06
CA GLU A 365 -35.17 13.83 3.58
C GLU A 365 -33.94 14.58 3.07
N LEU A 366 -33.89 14.90 1.77
CA LEU A 366 -32.85 15.71 1.12
C LEU A 366 -33.49 16.81 0.28
N PRO A 367 -32.76 17.88 -0.10
CA PRO A 367 -33.26 18.88 -1.04
C PRO A 367 -33.85 18.26 -2.32
N GLY A 368 -35.05 18.71 -2.70
CA GLY A 368 -35.84 18.08 -3.77
C GLY A 368 -35.14 18.03 -5.14
N TYR A 369 -34.20 18.94 -5.42
CA TYR A 369 -33.43 18.93 -6.67
C TYR A 369 -32.46 17.74 -6.76
N LEU A 370 -31.95 17.24 -5.63
CA LEU A 370 -31.04 16.09 -5.58
C LEU A 370 -31.73 14.78 -5.99
N TYR A 371 -33.06 14.73 -5.90
CA TYR A 371 -33.84 13.58 -6.39
C TYR A 371 -34.13 13.63 -7.90
N LYS A 372 -33.92 14.79 -8.53
CA LYS A 372 -34.26 15.05 -9.94
C LYS A 372 -33.04 15.11 -10.86
N ASP A 373 -31.84 15.25 -10.30
CA ASP A 373 -30.60 15.38 -11.05
C ASP A 373 -30.15 14.03 -11.63
N THR A 374 -30.31 13.87 -12.95
CA THR A 374 -29.91 12.66 -13.69
C THR A 374 -28.39 12.44 -13.72
N GLY A 375 -27.58 13.43 -13.34
CA GLY A 375 -26.12 13.32 -13.23
C GLY A 375 -25.62 12.68 -11.92
N THR A 376 -26.48 12.55 -10.92
CA THR A 376 -26.19 11.92 -9.63
C THR A 376 -27.05 10.67 -9.47
N THR A 377 -26.50 9.49 -9.77
CA THR A 377 -27.30 8.25 -9.68
C THR A 377 -27.58 7.96 -8.21
N LEU A 378 -28.85 7.99 -7.79
CA LEU A 378 -29.29 7.56 -6.45
C LEU A 378 -29.93 6.18 -6.55
N VAL A 379 -29.47 5.23 -5.73
CA VAL A 379 -30.11 3.92 -5.63
C VAL A 379 -31.29 4.02 -4.66
N SER A 380 -32.49 3.70 -5.15
CA SER A 380 -33.72 3.78 -4.36
C SER A 380 -33.93 2.46 -3.62
N LEU A 381 -34.01 2.54 -2.29
CA LEU A 381 -34.22 1.39 -1.41
C LEU A 381 -35.70 1.25 -1.04
N MET A 382 -36.21 0.01 -1.00
CA MET A 382 -37.53 -0.26 -0.44
C MET A 382 -37.47 -0.35 1.10
N PRO A 383 -38.40 0.29 1.83
CA PRO A 383 -38.42 0.31 3.29
C PRO A 383 -38.98 -0.99 3.89
N SER A 384 -38.29 -2.12 3.69
CA SER A 384 -38.69 -3.40 4.29
C SER A 384 -37.51 -4.19 4.88
N PRO A 385 -37.72 -4.94 5.98
CA PRO A 385 -36.71 -5.85 6.52
C PRO A 385 -36.23 -6.90 5.50
N ASP A 386 -37.13 -7.37 4.62
CA ASP A 386 -36.79 -8.33 3.56
C ASP A 386 -35.80 -7.73 2.54
N THR A 387 -35.94 -6.44 2.24
CA THR A 387 -34.99 -5.72 1.38
C THR A 387 -33.64 -5.59 2.06
N PHE A 388 -33.61 -5.18 3.33
CA PHE A 388 -32.37 -5.10 4.10
C PHE A 388 -31.60 -6.43 4.04
N ASN A 389 -32.25 -7.55 4.41
CA ASN A 389 -31.62 -8.87 4.45
C ASN A 389 -31.21 -9.41 3.06
N ARG A 390 -31.82 -8.90 1.99
CA ARG A 390 -31.48 -9.28 0.61
C ARG A 390 -30.24 -8.56 0.10
N ILE A 391 -30.00 -7.32 0.52
CA ILE A 391 -28.96 -6.46 -0.06
C ILE A 391 -27.77 -6.20 0.87
N LEU A 392 -27.91 -6.45 2.17
CA LEU A 392 -26.86 -6.31 3.17
C LEU A 392 -26.86 -7.49 4.13
N ALA A 393 -25.66 -7.97 4.47
CA ALA A 393 -25.46 -8.90 5.58
C ALA A 393 -24.48 -8.31 6.60
N PRO A 394 -24.65 -8.62 7.90
CA PRO A 394 -23.59 -8.38 8.86
C PRO A 394 -22.37 -9.22 8.48
N LEU A 395 -21.23 -8.56 8.37
CA LEU A 395 -19.95 -9.25 8.23
C LEU A 395 -19.60 -9.85 9.59
N TYR A 396 -19.47 -11.17 9.63
CA TYR A 396 -19.28 -11.89 10.88
C TYR A 396 -17.93 -11.58 11.51
N LEU A 397 -17.95 -11.27 12.81
CA LEU A 397 -16.72 -11.00 13.56
C LEU A 397 -16.35 -12.10 14.55
N ASP A 398 -17.29 -12.73 15.24
CA ASP A 398 -16.96 -13.89 16.08
C ASP A 398 -18.13 -14.88 16.18
N LYS A 399 -17.82 -16.14 16.50
CA LYS A 399 -18.76 -17.25 16.77
C LYS A 399 -19.68 -16.98 17.93
N ASP A 400 -19.18 -16.22 18.89
CA ASP A 400 -19.91 -15.82 20.06
C ASP A 400 -20.25 -14.33 19.88
N LYS A 401 -21.52 -13.97 19.71
CA LYS A 401 -22.02 -12.58 19.49
C LYS A 401 -21.64 -11.56 20.59
N ASN A 402 -20.76 -11.94 21.51
CA ASN A 402 -20.26 -11.15 22.61
C ASN A 402 -18.99 -10.36 22.23
N VAL A 403 -18.32 -10.71 21.12
CA VAL A 403 -17.07 -10.07 20.68
C VAL A 403 -17.31 -9.29 19.39
N LEU A 404 -17.09 -7.97 19.45
CA LEU A 404 -17.26 -7.04 18.32
C LEU A 404 -15.97 -6.84 17.50
N GLU A 405 -14.97 -7.70 17.69
CA GLU A 405 -13.73 -7.70 16.92
C GLU A 405 -13.44 -9.13 16.44
N SER A 406 -13.05 -9.32 15.18
CA SER A 406 -12.78 -10.65 14.67
C SER A 406 -11.42 -11.21 15.06
N GLU A 407 -11.23 -12.53 14.91
CA GLU A 407 -9.90 -13.15 15.05
C GLU A 407 -8.88 -12.49 14.10
N ASP A 408 -9.32 -12.12 12.90
CA ASP A 408 -8.54 -11.33 11.93
C ASP A 408 -8.56 -9.80 12.21
N GLY A 409 -8.92 -9.36 13.42
CA GLY A 409 -8.82 -7.97 13.87
C GLY A 409 -9.70 -6.96 13.11
N LEU A 410 -10.83 -7.40 12.56
CA LEU A 410 -11.83 -6.56 11.88
C LEU A 410 -12.92 -6.11 12.84
N PHE A 411 -13.49 -4.93 12.59
CA PHE A 411 -14.59 -4.32 13.36
C PHE A 411 -15.94 -4.40 12.63
N PRO A 412 -17.08 -4.14 13.30
CA PRO A 412 -18.42 -4.41 12.78
C PRO A 412 -18.65 -3.67 11.48
N ALA A 413 -19.00 -4.43 10.45
CA ALA A 413 -19.27 -3.93 9.12
C ALA A 413 -20.46 -4.65 8.50
N TYR A 414 -21.03 -4.05 7.46
CA TYR A 414 -22.07 -4.67 6.65
C TYR A 414 -21.57 -4.80 5.22
N VAL A 415 -21.72 -6.00 4.66
CA VAL A 415 -21.27 -6.30 3.30
C VAL A 415 -22.45 -6.24 2.31
N PRO A 416 -22.29 -5.54 1.17
CA PRO A 416 -23.23 -5.63 0.06
C PRO A 416 -23.45 -7.06 -0.42
N LEU A 417 -24.71 -7.42 -0.66
CA LEU A 417 -25.09 -8.69 -1.26
C LEU A 417 -25.57 -8.49 -2.70
N LYS A 418 -25.50 -9.57 -3.47
CA LYS A 418 -26.03 -9.57 -4.83
C LYS A 418 -27.55 -9.36 -4.81
N ALA A 419 -28.00 -8.24 -5.37
CA ALA A 419 -29.41 -7.88 -5.48
C ALA A 419 -29.89 -7.85 -6.94
N THR A 420 -31.17 -7.52 -7.15
CA THR A 420 -31.69 -7.18 -8.48
C THR A 420 -31.07 -5.87 -8.99
N SER A 421 -31.03 -5.67 -10.31
CA SER A 421 -30.36 -4.50 -10.93
C SER A 421 -30.81 -3.13 -10.41
N ALA A 422 -32.05 -2.97 -9.94
CA ALA A 422 -32.57 -1.68 -9.46
C ALA A 422 -32.12 -1.30 -8.03
N GLU A 423 -31.70 -2.28 -7.23
CA GLU A 423 -31.33 -2.12 -5.81
C GLU A 423 -29.88 -2.56 -5.54
N THR A 424 -29.13 -2.90 -6.58
CA THR A 424 -27.75 -3.34 -6.41
C THR A 424 -26.92 -2.24 -5.79
N LEU A 425 -26.18 -2.61 -4.76
CA LEU A 425 -25.16 -1.78 -4.14
C LEU A 425 -23.78 -2.07 -4.72
N ILE A 426 -23.64 -3.23 -5.39
CA ILE A 426 -22.40 -3.70 -5.98
C ILE A 426 -22.24 -3.09 -7.39
N ASP A 427 -21.07 -2.54 -7.69
CA ASP A 427 -20.74 -1.77 -8.90
C ASP A 427 -21.74 -0.65 -9.21
N ALA A 428 -22.33 -0.04 -8.17
CA ALA A 428 -23.39 0.96 -8.32
C ALA A 428 -22.91 2.41 -8.19
N GLY A 429 -21.74 2.65 -7.60
CA GLY A 429 -21.16 3.99 -7.45
C GLY A 429 -20.34 4.41 -8.66
N SER A 430 -20.17 5.72 -8.91
CA SER A 430 -19.23 6.19 -9.94
C SER A 430 -18.29 7.28 -9.39
N GLY A 431 -16.98 7.06 -9.54
CA GLY A 431 -15.92 8.07 -9.40
C GLY A 431 -15.73 8.78 -8.05
N GLY A 432 -16.46 8.43 -6.98
CA GLY A 432 -16.48 9.19 -5.71
C GLY A 432 -16.35 8.38 -4.42
N CYS A 433 -15.95 7.11 -4.50
CA CYS A 433 -15.73 6.28 -3.31
C CYS A 433 -14.31 6.40 -2.77
N THR A 434 -14.11 5.90 -1.55
CA THR A 434 -12.79 5.82 -0.91
C THR A 434 -11.84 4.90 -1.69
N ALA A 435 -10.53 5.06 -1.48
CA ALA A 435 -9.53 4.18 -2.13
C ALA A 435 -9.51 2.76 -1.53
N THR A 436 -9.91 2.61 -0.27
CA THR A 436 -10.01 1.34 0.45
C THR A 436 -11.36 1.22 1.15
N ASP A 437 -11.83 0.00 1.33
CA ASP A 437 -13.01 -0.32 2.13
C ASP A 437 -12.68 -0.37 3.64
N GLN A 438 -13.67 -0.62 4.50
CA GLN A 438 -13.51 -0.67 5.96
C GLN A 438 -12.51 -1.74 6.43
N ARG A 439 -12.30 -2.79 5.65
CA ARG A 439 -11.34 -3.86 5.96
C ARG A 439 -9.95 -3.51 5.47
N GLY A 440 -9.77 -2.39 4.78
CA GLY A 440 -8.52 -1.99 4.13
C GLY A 440 -8.32 -2.66 2.77
N LEU A 441 -9.34 -3.33 2.22
CA LEU A 441 -9.27 -3.87 0.86
C LEU A 441 -9.30 -2.71 -0.15
N THR A 442 -8.37 -2.70 -1.10
CA THR A 442 -8.34 -1.67 -2.15
C THR A 442 -9.56 -1.78 -3.07
N ARG A 443 -10.22 -0.64 -3.29
CA ARG A 443 -11.33 -0.52 -4.25
C ARG A 443 -10.77 -0.30 -5.64
N ASN A 444 -11.00 -1.26 -6.52
CA ASN A 444 -10.45 -1.22 -7.87
C ASN A 444 -11.46 -0.62 -8.85
N ASN A 445 -11.47 0.72 -8.94
CA ASN A 445 -12.31 1.48 -9.88
C ASN A 445 -11.65 1.65 -11.26
N THR A 446 -11.14 0.56 -11.85
CA THR A 446 -10.40 0.63 -13.11
C THR A 446 -11.33 0.49 -14.32
N THR A 447 -11.33 1.51 -15.18
CA THR A 447 -11.94 1.45 -16.52
C THR A 447 -11.03 0.75 -17.54
N ALA A 448 -9.78 0.45 -17.18
CA ALA A 448 -8.76 -0.07 -18.09
C ALA A 448 -9.09 -1.48 -18.60
N GLY A 449 -9.18 -1.63 -19.93
CA GLY A 449 -9.29 -2.92 -20.63
C GLY A 449 -10.70 -3.41 -20.95
N SER A 450 -11.76 -2.69 -20.55
CA SER A 450 -13.13 -3.06 -20.95
C SER A 450 -13.55 -2.41 -22.27
N THR A 451 -14.00 -3.22 -23.23
CA THR A 451 -14.64 -2.78 -24.48
C THR A 451 -16.18 -2.90 -24.42
N THR A 452 -16.72 -3.28 -23.26
CA THR A 452 -18.14 -3.56 -23.03
C THR A 452 -18.62 -2.86 -21.76
N ASN A 453 -19.74 -2.14 -21.85
CA ASN A 453 -20.33 -1.37 -20.74
C ASN A 453 -20.76 -2.23 -19.52
N THR A 454 -20.63 -3.56 -19.61
CA THR A 454 -21.03 -4.55 -18.61
C THR A 454 -19.89 -4.99 -17.68
N ASP A 455 -18.63 -4.60 -17.95
CA ASP A 455 -17.43 -5.06 -17.22
C ASP A 455 -16.64 -3.92 -16.54
N LEU A 456 -17.27 -2.77 -16.32
CA LEU A 456 -16.68 -1.67 -15.56
C LEU A 456 -16.87 -1.95 -14.06
N ASN A 457 -15.76 -2.16 -13.33
CA ASN A 457 -15.83 -2.10 -11.87
C ASN A 457 -16.08 -0.65 -11.50
N ALA A 458 -17.27 -0.41 -11.01
CA ALA A 458 -17.62 0.82 -10.34
C ALA A 458 -17.51 0.54 -8.84
N CYS A 459 -17.24 1.53 -8.00
CA CYS A 459 -17.13 1.23 -6.57
C CYS A 459 -18.48 0.81 -5.98
N ASP A 460 -18.46 -0.09 -5.01
CA ASP A 460 -19.66 -0.47 -4.28
C ASP A 460 -20.14 0.68 -3.38
N ILE A 461 -21.45 0.84 -3.26
CA ILE A 461 -22.06 1.79 -2.32
C ILE A 461 -22.04 1.17 -0.92
N GLY A 462 -21.49 1.90 0.06
CA GLY A 462 -21.33 1.47 1.46
C GLY A 462 -19.86 1.34 1.88
N SER A 463 -19.63 0.86 3.10
CA SER A 463 -18.31 0.74 3.76
C SER A 463 -17.43 -0.38 3.23
N VAL A 464 -18.03 -1.45 2.73
CA VAL A 464 -17.33 -2.66 2.26
C VAL A 464 -17.44 -2.78 0.74
N GLU A 465 -16.33 -3.21 0.12
CA GLU A 465 -16.27 -3.54 -1.32
C GLU A 465 -16.28 -5.06 -1.50
N VAL A 466 -17.10 -5.57 -2.41
CA VAL A 466 -17.11 -6.99 -2.79
C VAL A 466 -16.11 -7.22 -3.91
N SER A 467 -15.02 -7.94 -3.62
CA SER A 467 -14.04 -8.27 -4.67
C SER A 467 -14.61 -9.24 -5.70
N LYS A 468 -14.44 -8.92 -6.98
CA LYS A 468 -14.83 -9.77 -8.11
C LYS A 468 -13.62 -10.11 -8.94
N LEU A 469 -13.54 -11.37 -9.39
CA LEU A 469 -12.48 -11.81 -10.29
C LEU A 469 -12.46 -10.97 -11.57
N ARG A 470 -11.36 -10.28 -11.82
CA ARG A 470 -11.14 -9.56 -13.07
C ARG A 470 -9.71 -9.68 -13.54
N ALA A 471 -9.56 -10.16 -14.77
CA ALA A 471 -8.30 -10.11 -15.49
C ALA A 471 -8.17 -8.75 -16.19
N VAL A 472 -7.04 -8.07 -15.99
CA VAL A 472 -6.79 -6.72 -16.54
C VAL A 472 -5.74 -6.76 -17.65
N ASP A 473 -5.92 -5.99 -18.71
CA ASP A 473 -4.94 -5.89 -19.78
C ASP A 473 -3.60 -5.36 -19.26
N VAL A 474 -2.51 -6.07 -19.56
CA VAL A 474 -1.14 -5.70 -19.16
C VAL A 474 -0.43 -5.11 -20.37
N LEU A 475 -0.12 -3.82 -20.29
CA LEU A 475 0.37 -3.03 -21.41
C LEU A 475 1.88 -2.83 -21.37
N GLY A 476 2.49 -2.70 -22.56
CA GLY A 476 3.88 -2.26 -22.71
C GLY A 476 4.93 -3.13 -21.99
N VAL A 477 4.71 -4.44 -21.90
CA VAL A 477 5.69 -5.35 -21.27
C VAL A 477 6.88 -5.54 -22.21
N ILE A 478 8.10 -5.25 -21.74
CA ILE A 478 9.33 -5.42 -22.54
C ILE A 478 10.25 -6.40 -21.81
N ASN A 479 10.95 -7.27 -22.55
CA ASN A 479 11.99 -8.11 -21.95
C ASN A 479 13.12 -7.23 -21.40
N SER A 480 13.79 -7.75 -20.39
CA SER A 480 14.99 -7.16 -19.79
C SER A 480 16.00 -8.28 -19.60
N SER A 481 17.27 -7.92 -19.34
CA SER A 481 18.34 -8.89 -19.08
C SER A 481 17.88 -10.04 -18.18
N LEU A 482 18.14 -11.27 -18.62
CA LEU A 482 17.83 -12.50 -17.89
C LEU A 482 18.75 -12.73 -16.69
N LEU A 483 19.88 -12.02 -16.60
CA LEU A 483 20.79 -12.10 -15.46
C LEU A 483 20.30 -11.27 -14.27
N ALA A 484 19.68 -10.11 -14.52
CA ALA A 484 19.26 -9.20 -13.46
C ALA A 484 18.33 -9.83 -12.40
N PRO A 485 17.36 -10.70 -12.75
CA PRO A 485 16.54 -11.40 -11.75
C PRO A 485 17.30 -12.45 -10.97
N ILE A 486 18.24 -13.14 -11.60
CA ILE A 486 19.09 -14.13 -10.94
C ILE A 486 19.87 -13.43 -9.84
N ASP A 487 20.55 -12.35 -10.19
CA ASP A 487 21.31 -11.52 -9.24
C ASP A 487 20.39 -11.01 -8.13
N GLN A 488 19.21 -10.49 -8.45
CA GLN A 488 18.25 -10.01 -7.46
C GLN A 488 17.78 -11.10 -6.48
N TYR A 489 17.53 -12.31 -6.97
CA TYR A 489 17.14 -13.44 -6.12
C TYR A 489 18.28 -13.87 -5.20
N GLU A 490 19.50 -13.95 -5.72
CA GLU A 490 20.70 -14.31 -4.95
C GLU A 490 20.98 -13.25 -3.88
N ASP A 491 20.92 -11.95 -4.24
CA ASP A 491 21.04 -10.84 -3.30
C ASP A 491 19.96 -10.87 -2.20
N ASN A 492 18.71 -11.18 -2.55
CA ASN A 492 17.62 -11.30 -1.57
C ASN A 492 17.84 -12.47 -0.61
N ILE A 493 18.28 -13.63 -1.12
CA ILE A 493 18.60 -14.81 -0.31
C ILE A 493 19.70 -14.44 0.69
N ASP A 494 20.80 -13.86 0.22
CA ASP A 494 21.91 -13.47 1.08
C ASP A 494 21.49 -12.44 2.13
N TYR A 495 20.71 -11.44 1.72
CA TYR A 495 20.14 -10.44 2.63
C TYR A 495 19.29 -11.07 3.73
N TYR A 496 18.34 -11.95 3.38
CA TYR A 496 17.47 -12.60 4.37
C TYR A 496 18.22 -13.61 5.24
N GLU A 497 19.18 -14.35 4.68
CA GLU A 497 20.03 -15.26 5.46
C GLU A 497 20.88 -14.52 6.48
N ASN A 498 21.40 -13.34 6.14
CA ASN A 498 22.15 -12.51 7.09
C ASN A 498 21.27 -12.05 8.26
N ILE A 499 20.02 -11.65 8.01
CA ILE A 499 19.07 -11.30 9.08
C ILE A 499 18.69 -12.53 9.90
N TYR A 500 18.40 -13.66 9.25
CA TYR A 500 18.01 -14.89 9.93
C TYR A 500 19.10 -15.43 10.87
N LYS A 501 20.37 -15.17 10.55
CA LYS A 501 21.53 -15.56 11.37
C LYS A 501 21.87 -14.54 12.47
N ASP A 502 21.22 -13.38 12.51
CA ASP A 502 21.44 -12.35 13.53
C ASP A 502 20.90 -12.83 14.89
N PRO A 503 21.74 -12.93 15.95
CA PRO A 503 21.30 -13.38 17.27
C PRO A 503 20.33 -12.41 17.97
N THR A 504 20.17 -11.18 17.47
CA THR A 504 19.26 -10.16 18.01
C THR A 504 17.88 -10.17 17.36
N LEU A 505 17.66 -11.01 16.33
CA LEU A 505 16.37 -11.15 15.65
C LEU A 505 15.28 -11.61 16.63
N ASP A 506 14.14 -10.91 16.62
CA ASP A 506 12.97 -11.32 17.39
C ASP A 506 12.52 -12.73 16.96
N ALA A 507 12.36 -13.63 17.95
CA ALA A 507 11.94 -15.01 17.73
C ALA A 507 10.62 -15.12 16.94
N LYS A 508 9.71 -14.13 17.06
CA LYS A 508 8.45 -14.07 16.31
C LYS A 508 8.67 -13.94 14.79
N LEU A 509 9.81 -13.42 14.35
CA LEU A 509 10.12 -13.19 12.94
C LEU A 509 10.93 -14.34 12.29
N LEU A 510 11.39 -15.32 13.07
CA LEU A 510 12.21 -16.43 12.55
C LEU A 510 11.50 -17.21 11.46
N ASN A 511 10.23 -17.58 11.67
CA ASN A 511 9.43 -18.32 10.68
C ASN A 511 9.28 -17.51 9.38
N ARG A 512 9.09 -16.19 9.49
CA ARG A 512 8.96 -15.30 8.34
C ARG A 512 10.22 -15.25 7.51
N TYR A 513 11.37 -14.99 8.11
CA TYR A 513 12.63 -14.92 7.37
C TYR A 513 13.01 -16.26 6.76
N LYS A 514 12.74 -17.37 7.47
CA LYS A 514 12.91 -18.70 6.88
C LYS A 514 12.04 -18.90 5.65
N LYS A 515 10.76 -18.55 5.73
CA LYS A 515 9.84 -18.62 4.58
C LYS A 515 10.33 -17.76 3.41
N LEU A 516 10.79 -16.52 3.66
CA LEU A 516 11.31 -15.64 2.61
C LEU A 516 12.53 -16.24 1.90
N ILE A 517 13.48 -16.81 2.65
CA ILE A 517 14.65 -17.50 2.07
C ILE A 517 14.20 -18.67 1.20
N ASP A 518 13.28 -19.50 1.70
CA ASP A 518 12.80 -20.68 1.00
C ASP A 518 12.02 -20.30 -0.27
N ASP A 519 11.14 -19.28 -0.18
CA ASP A 519 10.39 -18.73 -1.31
C ASP A 519 11.35 -18.21 -2.40
N GLU A 520 12.37 -17.41 -2.05
CA GLU A 520 13.33 -16.87 -3.02
C GLU A 520 14.18 -17.97 -3.67
N LYS A 521 14.59 -19.00 -2.93
CA LYS A 521 15.30 -20.16 -3.49
C LYS A 521 14.45 -20.94 -4.48
N VAL A 522 13.16 -21.15 -4.15
CA VAL A 522 12.21 -21.81 -5.05
C VAL A 522 12.00 -20.98 -6.32
N MET A 523 11.83 -19.66 -6.17
CA MET A 523 11.63 -18.75 -7.30
C MET A 523 12.88 -18.66 -8.19
N LEU A 524 14.08 -18.59 -7.61
CA LEU A 524 15.35 -18.63 -8.35
C LEU A 524 15.48 -19.92 -9.18
N ALA A 525 15.21 -21.07 -8.57
CA ALA A 525 15.27 -22.36 -9.25
C ALA A 525 14.24 -22.46 -10.38
N ALA A 526 13.00 -22.00 -10.13
CA ALA A 526 11.96 -21.96 -11.16
C ALA A 526 12.33 -21.00 -12.31
N TYR A 527 12.89 -19.84 -12.00
CA TYR A 527 13.30 -18.85 -12.99
C TYR A 527 14.41 -19.40 -13.88
N LYS A 528 15.50 -19.94 -13.29
CA LYS A 528 16.60 -20.59 -14.01
C LYS A 528 16.10 -21.73 -14.91
N ALA A 529 15.15 -22.54 -14.44
CA ALA A 529 14.57 -23.63 -15.23
C ALA A 529 13.66 -23.16 -16.39
N SER A 530 13.16 -21.92 -16.34
CA SER A 530 12.25 -21.36 -17.34
C SER A 530 12.95 -20.55 -18.44
N LEU A 531 14.25 -20.30 -18.31
CA LEU A 531 15.02 -19.43 -19.22
C LEU A 531 14.89 -19.86 -20.69
N ALA A 532 14.66 -18.86 -21.54
CA ALA A 532 14.67 -19.00 -22.98
C ALA A 532 15.13 -17.69 -23.62
N TYR A 533 15.69 -17.79 -24.83
CA TYR A 533 16.25 -16.66 -25.55
C TYR A 533 15.20 -15.54 -25.74
N ARG A 534 15.54 -14.32 -25.30
CA ARG A 534 14.71 -13.10 -25.33
C ARG A 534 13.31 -13.26 -24.73
N GLN A 535 13.17 -14.11 -23.72
CA GLN A 535 11.87 -14.33 -23.08
C GLN A 535 11.39 -13.12 -22.25
N VAL A 536 10.12 -12.78 -22.44
CA VAL A 536 9.37 -11.83 -21.61
C VAL A 536 8.66 -12.58 -20.49
N TYR A 537 8.70 -12.00 -19.30
CA TYR A 537 8.02 -12.51 -18.10
C TYR A 537 6.96 -11.50 -17.66
N ALA A 538 5.70 -11.76 -17.99
CA ALA A 538 4.59 -10.85 -17.70
C ALA A 538 3.88 -11.26 -16.40
N ASN A 539 3.81 -10.33 -15.43
CA ASN A 539 3.00 -10.49 -14.22
C ASN A 539 1.58 -9.98 -14.49
N VAL A 540 0.62 -10.90 -14.63
CA VAL A 540 -0.80 -10.59 -14.87
C VAL A 540 -1.64 -10.53 -13.59
N LEU A 541 -1.18 -11.16 -12.51
CA LEU A 541 -1.92 -11.22 -11.25
C LEU A 541 -1.83 -9.90 -10.47
N GLY A 542 -0.71 -9.18 -10.58
CA GLY A 542 -0.49 -7.92 -9.85
C GLY A 542 -1.39 -6.74 -10.26
N THR A 543 -2.05 -6.83 -11.41
CA THR A 543 -3.01 -5.83 -11.91
C THR A 543 -4.44 -6.36 -11.97
N SER A 544 -4.62 -7.66 -11.75
CA SER A 544 -5.92 -8.33 -11.75
C SER A 544 -6.53 -8.30 -10.35
N THR A 545 -7.84 -8.53 -10.25
CA THR A 545 -8.57 -8.55 -8.98
C THR A 545 -8.99 -9.97 -8.59
N GLU A 546 -8.91 -10.26 -7.30
CA GLU A 546 -9.24 -11.55 -6.70
C GLU A 546 -10.77 -11.72 -6.58
N GLN A 547 -11.27 -12.96 -6.53
CA GLN A 547 -12.65 -13.27 -6.21
C GLN A 547 -12.86 -13.26 -4.69
N GLU A 548 -13.91 -12.61 -4.23
CA GLU A 548 -14.39 -12.76 -2.87
C GLU A 548 -15.64 -13.64 -2.82
N ASN A 549 -15.64 -14.61 -1.91
CA ASN A 549 -16.76 -15.50 -1.67
C ASN A 549 -17.34 -15.27 -0.27
N PHE A 550 -18.66 -15.44 -0.18
CA PHE A 550 -19.41 -15.29 1.07
C PHE A 550 -20.18 -16.57 1.37
N GLU A 551 -19.90 -17.16 2.52
CA GLU A 551 -20.58 -18.35 3.01
C GLU A 551 -21.50 -18.00 4.19
N PRO A 552 -22.75 -18.52 4.22
CA PRO A 552 -23.61 -18.39 5.38
C PRO A 552 -22.93 -18.94 6.64
N ALA A 553 -22.88 -18.13 7.69
CA ALA A 553 -22.48 -18.53 9.03
C ALA A 553 -23.66 -18.36 9.99
N THR A 554 -23.63 -19.03 11.15
CA THR A 554 -24.72 -19.00 12.14
C THR A 554 -25.15 -17.58 12.55
N ASN A 555 -24.23 -16.59 12.49
CA ASN A 555 -24.47 -15.22 12.94
C ASN A 555 -24.15 -14.14 11.89
N GLY A 556 -24.06 -14.48 10.60
CA GLY A 556 -23.73 -13.52 9.54
C GLY A 556 -23.15 -14.20 8.31
N LEU A 557 -22.25 -13.53 7.61
CA LEU A 557 -21.48 -14.12 6.52
C LEU A 557 -20.00 -14.23 6.87
N LYS A 558 -19.43 -15.40 6.56
CA LYS A 558 -17.99 -15.57 6.49
C LYS A 558 -17.54 -15.10 5.10
N ALA A 559 -16.70 -14.08 5.06
CA ALA A 559 -16.07 -13.62 3.83
C ALA A 559 -14.71 -14.29 3.66
N ALA A 560 -14.40 -14.72 2.44
CA ALA A 560 -13.10 -15.29 2.10
C ALA A 560 -12.64 -14.71 0.75
N LEU A 561 -11.55 -13.95 0.80
CA LEU A 561 -10.89 -13.46 -0.39
C LEU A 561 -9.96 -14.56 -0.92
N GLU A 562 -10.27 -15.07 -2.11
CA GLU A 562 -9.52 -16.13 -2.75
C GLU A 562 -8.23 -15.56 -3.34
N LYS A 563 -7.13 -15.70 -2.60
CA LYS A 563 -5.87 -15.02 -2.92
C LYS A 563 -5.17 -15.57 -4.17
N PHE A 564 -4.51 -14.66 -4.89
CA PHE A 564 -3.49 -14.93 -5.90
C PHE A 564 -2.10 -15.24 -5.29
N GLY A 565 -1.96 -15.07 -3.96
CA GLY A 565 -0.81 -15.50 -3.15
C GLY A 565 -0.71 -17.01 -3.02
N ASP A 566 -0.02 -17.53 -2.00
CA ASP A 566 0.36 -18.95 -1.88
C ASP A 566 -0.78 -19.95 -2.21
N ASP A 567 -2.03 -19.61 -1.90
CA ASP A 567 -3.24 -20.38 -2.22
C ASP A 567 -3.71 -20.33 -3.69
N PHE A 568 -2.97 -19.72 -4.63
CA PHE A 568 -3.40 -19.58 -6.03
C PHE A 568 -3.80 -20.92 -6.64
N ASP A 569 -3.01 -21.97 -6.44
CA ASP A 569 -3.27 -23.29 -7.03
C ASP A 569 -4.48 -23.99 -6.39
N LYS A 570 -4.88 -23.57 -5.19
CA LYS A 570 -6.14 -24.00 -4.56
C LYS A 570 -7.33 -23.23 -5.14
N ASN A 571 -7.14 -21.96 -5.48
CA ASN A 571 -8.22 -21.04 -5.79
C ASN A 571 -8.49 -20.84 -7.29
N TYR A 572 -7.49 -20.96 -8.16
CA TYR A 572 -7.59 -20.59 -9.57
C TYR A 572 -6.85 -21.54 -10.53
N THR A 573 -7.22 -21.43 -11.80
CA THR A 573 -6.41 -21.86 -12.96
C THR A 573 -6.25 -20.71 -13.93
N ILE A 574 -5.13 -20.68 -14.67
CA ILE A 574 -4.94 -19.78 -15.80
C ILE A 574 -4.75 -20.57 -17.09
N ASN A 575 -5.49 -20.17 -18.13
CA ASN A 575 -5.25 -20.63 -19.50
C ASN A 575 -4.72 -19.46 -20.34
N VAL A 576 -3.73 -19.72 -21.19
CA VAL A 576 -3.11 -18.71 -22.05
C VAL A 576 -3.10 -19.22 -23.49
N VAL A 577 -3.48 -18.34 -24.42
CA VAL A 577 -3.45 -18.63 -25.86
C VAL A 577 -2.79 -17.47 -26.61
N VAL A 578 -2.11 -17.83 -27.70
CA VAL A 578 -1.52 -16.86 -28.63
C VAL A 578 -2.65 -16.13 -29.35
N THR A 579 -2.56 -14.80 -29.43
CA THR A 579 -3.48 -13.97 -30.22
C THR A 579 -2.87 -13.60 -31.57
N GLY A 580 -1.59 -13.19 -31.56
CA GLY A 580 -0.87 -12.81 -32.76
C GLY A 580 -0.02 -11.56 -32.53
N ARG A 581 0.33 -10.89 -33.63
CA ARG A 581 1.15 -9.66 -33.63
C ARG A 581 0.43 -8.56 -34.38
N GLY A 582 0.45 -7.33 -33.87
CA GLY A 582 -0.25 -6.22 -34.50
C GLY A 582 0.08 -4.85 -33.93
N SER A 583 -0.67 -3.84 -34.36
CA SER A 583 -0.51 -2.47 -33.88
C SER A 583 -1.08 -2.28 -32.47
N GLU A 584 -0.82 -1.13 -31.86
CA GLU A 584 -1.41 -0.74 -30.56
C GLU A 584 -2.95 -0.66 -30.59
N GLN A 585 -3.55 -0.44 -31.77
CA GLN A 585 -5.01 -0.31 -31.93
C GLN A 585 -5.77 -1.60 -31.55
N PHE A 586 -5.10 -2.75 -31.64
CA PHE A 586 -5.72 -4.04 -31.30
C PHE A 586 -6.33 -4.05 -29.89
N LEU A 587 -5.68 -3.45 -28.89
CA LEU A 587 -6.23 -3.48 -27.52
C LEU A 587 -7.44 -2.58 -27.33
N GLN A 588 -7.57 -1.53 -28.16
CA GLN A 588 -8.71 -0.63 -28.10
C GLN A 588 -9.96 -1.25 -28.71
N LEU A 589 -9.81 -1.93 -29.85
CA LEU A 589 -10.93 -2.45 -30.63
C LEU A 589 -11.14 -3.96 -30.50
N LYS A 590 -10.10 -4.70 -30.11
CA LYS A 590 -10.04 -6.17 -30.04
C LYS A 590 -10.47 -6.83 -31.35
N GLN A 591 -10.19 -6.19 -32.49
CA GLN A 591 -10.56 -6.68 -33.82
C GLN A 591 -9.38 -7.38 -34.47
N GLU A 592 -9.62 -8.55 -35.07
CA GLU A 592 -8.57 -9.31 -35.77
C GLU A 592 -7.90 -8.53 -36.91
N LYS A 593 -8.61 -7.56 -37.51
CA LYS A 593 -8.07 -6.74 -38.60
C LYS A 593 -6.86 -5.88 -38.17
N ASP A 594 -6.73 -5.63 -36.87
CA ASP A 594 -5.65 -4.80 -36.29
C ASP A 594 -4.40 -5.65 -35.99
N LEU A 595 -4.47 -6.97 -36.24
CA LEU A 595 -3.36 -7.91 -36.21
C LEU A 595 -2.72 -8.03 -37.59
N THR A 596 -1.42 -7.74 -37.68
CA THR A 596 -0.61 -7.95 -38.88
C THR A 596 -0.31 -9.44 -39.11
N VAL A 597 -0.14 -10.21 -38.02
CA VAL A 597 0.08 -11.67 -38.06
C VAL A 597 -0.88 -12.34 -37.10
N LYS A 598 -1.66 -13.30 -37.60
CA LYS A 598 -2.62 -14.06 -36.79
C LYS A 598 -1.93 -15.16 -36.00
N ALA A 599 -2.59 -15.65 -34.95
CA ALA A 599 -2.05 -16.70 -34.08
C ALA A 599 -1.51 -17.94 -34.83
N ALA A 600 -2.26 -18.45 -35.81
CA ALA A 600 -1.90 -19.66 -36.56
C ALA A 600 -0.59 -19.54 -37.36
N ASP A 601 -0.27 -18.32 -37.80
CA ASP A 601 0.90 -18.01 -38.62
C ASP A 601 2.02 -17.36 -37.79
N SER A 602 1.82 -17.23 -36.48
CA SER A 602 2.78 -16.56 -35.60
C SER A 602 3.84 -17.53 -35.09
N ASN A 603 5.09 -17.06 -35.05
CA ASN A 603 6.20 -17.72 -34.35
C ASN A 603 6.20 -17.35 -32.86
N LEU A 604 5.04 -17.11 -32.27
CA LEU A 604 4.89 -16.65 -30.89
C LEU A 604 4.51 -17.82 -29.99
N ILE A 605 5.15 -17.91 -28.83
CA ILE A 605 4.76 -18.81 -27.75
C ILE A 605 4.29 -17.94 -26.58
N CYS A 606 3.09 -18.23 -26.10
CA CYS A 606 2.53 -17.70 -24.87
C CYS A 606 2.24 -18.87 -23.94
N LYS A 607 2.85 -18.92 -22.76
CA LYS A 607 2.66 -20.01 -21.79
C LYS A 607 2.52 -19.47 -20.38
N TRP A 608 1.60 -20.03 -19.60
CA TRP A 608 1.57 -19.82 -18.16
C TRP A 608 2.59 -20.72 -17.46
N ASP A 609 3.42 -20.14 -16.59
CA ASP A 609 4.30 -20.89 -15.69
C ASP A 609 3.72 -20.89 -14.27
N ASP A 610 3.28 -22.06 -13.79
CA ASP A 610 2.61 -22.20 -12.50
C ASP A 610 3.51 -21.83 -11.32
N LYS A 611 4.82 -22.08 -11.42
CA LYS A 611 5.77 -21.81 -10.34
C LYS A 611 6.07 -20.32 -10.24
N LEU A 612 6.38 -19.67 -11.36
CA LEU A 612 6.66 -18.23 -11.40
C LEU A 612 5.39 -17.38 -11.25
N ARG A 613 4.25 -17.96 -11.63
CA ARG A 613 2.96 -17.28 -11.76
C ARG A 613 3.05 -16.10 -12.71
N GLN A 614 3.64 -16.36 -13.87
CA GLN A 614 3.86 -15.38 -14.93
C GLN A 614 3.50 -15.98 -16.28
N ILE A 615 3.11 -15.11 -17.21
CA ILE A 615 2.99 -15.48 -18.61
C ILE A 615 4.36 -15.30 -19.26
N LEU A 616 4.90 -16.40 -19.76
CA LEU A 616 6.14 -16.47 -20.52
C LEU A 616 5.81 -16.23 -21.99
N ILE A 617 6.44 -15.21 -22.58
CA ILE A 617 6.21 -14.82 -23.97
C ILE A 617 7.54 -14.80 -24.70
N ARG A 618 7.65 -15.54 -25.80
CA ARG A 618 8.86 -15.54 -26.63
C ARG A 618 8.55 -15.85 -28.07
N ARG A 619 9.50 -15.51 -28.93
CA ARG A 619 9.48 -15.83 -30.35
C ARG A 619 10.29 -17.09 -30.66
N THR A 620 9.99 -17.75 -31.78
CA THR A 620 10.67 -18.96 -32.27
C THR A 620 11.35 -18.78 -33.64
N ASP A 621 11.19 -17.62 -34.27
CA ASP A 621 11.91 -17.26 -35.47
C ASP A 621 13.37 -16.91 -35.13
N ASN A 622 14.25 -17.87 -35.38
CA ASN A 622 15.63 -17.86 -34.89
C ASN A 622 16.67 -17.65 -36.01
N ALA A 623 16.34 -16.85 -37.04
CA ALA A 623 17.22 -16.62 -38.18
C ALA A 623 17.39 -15.13 -38.49
N GLY A 624 18.64 -14.69 -38.65
CA GLY A 624 19.00 -13.35 -39.11
C GLY A 624 19.15 -12.30 -38.00
N ILE A 625 19.73 -11.15 -38.35
CA ILE A 625 19.92 -10.02 -37.43
C ILE A 625 18.55 -9.60 -36.86
N LEU A 626 18.49 -9.35 -35.56
CA LEU A 626 17.27 -9.11 -34.79
C LEU A 626 16.32 -10.33 -34.73
N ALA A 627 16.88 -11.55 -34.80
CA ALA A 627 16.12 -12.79 -34.59
C ALA A 627 15.31 -12.75 -33.30
N ALA A 628 14.09 -13.29 -33.33
CA ALA A 628 13.19 -13.33 -32.18
C ALA A 628 12.87 -11.94 -31.56
N THR A 629 13.01 -10.83 -32.29
CA THR A 629 12.54 -9.51 -31.85
C THR A 629 11.20 -9.14 -32.47
N THR A 630 10.48 -8.24 -31.80
CA THR A 630 9.24 -7.66 -32.32
C THR A 630 9.57 -6.47 -33.24
N PRO A 631 9.04 -6.45 -34.49
CA PRO A 631 9.20 -5.33 -35.40
C PRO A 631 8.83 -3.97 -34.78
N ALA A 632 9.50 -2.91 -35.24
CA ALA A 632 9.20 -1.56 -34.79
C ALA A 632 7.76 -1.16 -35.11
N GLY A 633 7.05 -0.59 -34.13
CA GLY A 633 5.64 -0.19 -34.27
C GLY A 633 4.62 -1.32 -34.05
N GLU A 634 5.06 -2.56 -33.83
CA GLU A 634 4.19 -3.71 -33.54
C GLU A 634 4.39 -4.24 -32.12
N TYR A 635 3.41 -5.02 -31.67
CA TYR A 635 3.37 -5.70 -30.37
C TYR A 635 2.89 -7.14 -30.53
N GLU A 636 3.40 -8.00 -29.66
CA GLU A 636 2.96 -9.39 -29.50
C GLU A 636 1.82 -9.44 -28.49
N TYR A 637 0.78 -10.24 -28.80
CA TYR A 637 -0.41 -10.36 -27.98
C TYR A 637 -0.67 -11.79 -27.51
N CYS A 638 -0.81 -11.94 -26.21
CA CYS A 638 -1.24 -13.17 -25.55
C CYS A 638 -2.56 -12.93 -24.81
N LYS A 639 -3.57 -13.77 -25.07
CA LYS A 639 -4.84 -13.74 -24.33
C LYS A 639 -4.74 -14.69 -23.16
N TYR A 640 -5.18 -14.26 -21.99
CA TYR A 640 -5.21 -15.11 -20.80
C TYR A 640 -6.57 -15.06 -20.13
N THR A 641 -6.97 -16.19 -19.54
CA THR A 641 -8.23 -16.34 -18.82
C THR A 641 -7.95 -16.92 -17.44
N ILE A 642 -8.30 -16.17 -16.39
CA ILE A 642 -8.29 -16.63 -15.00
C ILE A 642 -9.65 -17.24 -14.71
N THR A 643 -9.69 -18.44 -14.11
CA THR A 643 -10.93 -19.12 -13.72
C THR A 643 -10.84 -19.53 -12.25
N SER A 644 -11.85 -19.21 -11.45
CA SER A 644 -11.95 -19.67 -10.05
C SER A 644 -12.23 -21.17 -10.00
N LYS A 645 -11.75 -21.83 -8.95
CA LYS A 645 -11.95 -23.27 -8.69
C LYS A 645 -13.10 -23.53 -7.73
N ASN A 646 -13.48 -22.54 -6.93
CA ASN A 646 -14.53 -22.68 -5.93
C ASN A 646 -15.84 -22.04 -6.44
N PRO A 647 -17.01 -22.63 -6.15
CA PRO A 647 -18.30 -22.06 -6.50
C PRO A 647 -18.52 -20.66 -5.87
N PRO A 648 -19.11 -19.70 -6.60
CA PRO A 648 -19.46 -19.78 -8.02
C PRO A 648 -18.21 -19.79 -8.91
N ILE A 649 -18.18 -20.71 -9.87
CA ILE A 649 -17.10 -20.78 -10.86
C ILE A 649 -17.25 -19.61 -11.81
N VAL A 650 -16.33 -18.66 -11.74
CA VAL A 650 -16.29 -17.45 -12.55
C VAL A 650 -14.99 -17.39 -13.33
N SER A 651 -15.04 -16.77 -14.51
CA SER A 651 -13.86 -16.59 -15.36
C SER A 651 -13.79 -15.16 -15.87
N SER A 652 -12.58 -14.62 -15.94
CA SER A 652 -12.30 -13.31 -16.52
C SER A 652 -11.10 -13.38 -17.46
N THR A 653 -11.10 -12.55 -18.51
CA THR A 653 -10.09 -12.58 -19.58
C THR A 653 -9.43 -11.22 -19.75
N GLY A 654 -8.10 -11.24 -19.88
CA GLY A 654 -7.29 -10.08 -20.25
C GLY A 654 -6.29 -10.41 -21.36
N TYR A 655 -5.55 -9.39 -21.79
CA TYR A 655 -4.51 -9.49 -22.79
C TYR A 655 -3.17 -8.97 -22.25
N VAL A 656 -2.07 -9.62 -22.64
CA VAL A 656 -0.73 -9.08 -22.47
C VAL A 656 -0.26 -8.51 -23.80
N GLN A 657 0.14 -7.25 -23.80
CA GLN A 657 0.86 -6.59 -24.88
C GLN A 657 2.35 -6.58 -24.55
N ALA A 658 3.12 -7.30 -25.34
CA ALA A 658 4.56 -7.43 -25.15
C ALA A 658 5.34 -6.90 -26.35
N ARG A 659 6.56 -6.44 -26.09
CA ARG A 659 7.56 -6.13 -27.10
C ARG A 659 8.86 -6.84 -26.75
N ILE A 660 9.36 -7.63 -27.68
CA ILE A 660 10.61 -8.36 -27.52
C ILE A 660 11.72 -7.58 -28.25
N VAL A 661 12.80 -7.27 -27.55
CA VAL A 661 13.92 -6.48 -28.04
C VAL A 661 15.24 -7.19 -27.78
N ASN A 662 16.28 -6.76 -28.49
CA ASN A 662 17.66 -7.10 -28.16
C ASN A 662 18.06 -6.46 -26.82
N ILE A 663 18.71 -7.24 -25.95
CA ILE A 663 19.36 -6.74 -24.74
C ILE A 663 20.85 -6.57 -25.03
N ALA A 664 21.32 -5.32 -24.96
CA ALA A 664 22.72 -4.99 -25.18
C ALA A 664 23.66 -5.76 -24.23
N PRO A 665 24.91 -6.01 -24.65
CA PRO A 665 25.87 -6.75 -23.85
C PRO A 665 26.27 -5.98 -22.59
N ILE A 666 26.79 -6.70 -21.62
CA ILE A 666 27.27 -6.22 -20.33
C ILE A 666 28.79 -6.24 -20.36
N ALA A 667 29.39 -5.05 -20.38
CA ALA A 667 30.82 -4.85 -20.17
C ALA A 667 31.12 -4.48 -18.71
N LYS A 668 32.20 -5.01 -18.14
CA LYS A 668 32.61 -4.80 -16.74
C LYS A 668 34.04 -4.27 -16.66
N ASP A 669 34.32 -3.52 -15.60
CA ASP A 669 35.66 -2.97 -15.38
C ASP A 669 36.72 -4.07 -15.20
N ASP A 670 37.91 -3.82 -15.74
CA ASP A 670 39.08 -4.67 -15.60
C ASP A 670 40.24 -3.98 -14.92
N GLN A 671 41.14 -4.79 -14.35
CA GLN A 671 42.39 -4.32 -13.78
C GLN A 671 43.57 -5.21 -14.18
N TYR A 672 44.63 -4.59 -14.68
CA TYR A 672 45.89 -5.25 -15.02
C TYR A 672 47.07 -4.52 -14.38
N THR A 673 48.18 -5.22 -14.16
CA THR A 673 49.37 -4.66 -13.54
C THR A 673 50.56 -4.68 -14.50
N VAL A 674 51.27 -3.57 -14.59
CA VAL A 674 52.54 -3.45 -15.32
C VAL A 674 53.69 -3.21 -14.36
N LYS A 675 54.83 -3.88 -14.63
CA LYS A 675 56.04 -3.74 -13.81
C LYS A 675 56.74 -2.41 -14.11
N TYR A 676 57.01 -1.62 -13.07
CA TYR A 676 57.85 -0.43 -13.16
C TYR A 676 59.24 -0.76 -13.73
N GLY A 677 59.81 0.15 -14.52
CA GLY A 677 61.10 -0.07 -15.17
C GLY A 677 61.01 -0.94 -16.43
N SER A 678 59.82 -1.36 -16.86
CA SER A 678 59.62 -2.24 -18.01
C SER A 678 58.77 -1.59 -19.11
N VAL A 679 59.14 -1.86 -20.36
CA VAL A 679 58.30 -1.63 -21.56
C VAL A 679 57.84 -2.96 -22.16
N THR A 680 57.93 -4.06 -21.41
CA THR A 680 57.47 -5.37 -21.86
C THR A 680 55.96 -5.33 -22.09
N PRO A 681 55.49 -5.75 -23.28
CA PRO A 681 54.06 -5.82 -23.55
C PRO A 681 53.36 -6.85 -22.63
N ILE A 682 52.16 -6.52 -22.17
CA ILE A 682 51.29 -7.44 -21.43
C ILE A 682 50.04 -7.78 -22.26
N ALA A 683 49.59 -9.03 -22.18
CA ALA A 683 48.34 -9.45 -22.79
C ALA A 683 47.16 -9.02 -21.90
N LEU A 684 46.09 -8.52 -22.51
CA LEU A 684 44.84 -8.19 -21.84
C LEU A 684 43.74 -9.14 -22.32
N ASP A 685 42.89 -9.60 -21.40
CA ASP A 685 41.69 -10.39 -21.70
C ASP A 685 40.45 -9.67 -21.13
N ILE A 686 40.12 -8.53 -21.73
CA ILE A 686 39.09 -7.62 -21.23
C ILE A 686 37.65 -8.15 -21.43
N LEU A 687 37.49 -9.28 -22.13
CA LEU A 687 36.18 -9.90 -22.34
C LEU A 687 35.91 -11.04 -21.33
N ALA A 688 36.88 -11.35 -20.46
CA ALA A 688 36.81 -12.50 -19.57
C ALA A 688 35.64 -12.42 -18.56
N ASN A 689 35.27 -11.21 -18.15
CA ASN A 689 34.17 -10.92 -17.22
C ASN A 689 32.94 -10.29 -17.93
N ASP A 690 33.00 -10.14 -19.25
CA ASP A 690 31.94 -9.57 -20.07
C ASP A 690 30.94 -10.64 -20.55
N SER A 691 29.71 -10.21 -20.81
CA SER A 691 28.63 -11.14 -21.15
C SER A 691 27.61 -10.53 -22.11
N ASP A 692 27.03 -11.37 -22.97
CA ASP A 692 25.83 -11.08 -23.75
C ASP A 692 24.67 -12.01 -23.34
N ASP A 693 24.80 -12.65 -22.18
CA ASP A 693 23.83 -13.65 -21.70
C ASP A 693 22.56 -12.98 -21.17
N GLY A 694 22.45 -11.65 -21.26
CA GLY A 694 21.24 -10.88 -20.97
C GLY A 694 20.07 -11.25 -21.88
N ASP A 695 20.34 -11.65 -23.12
CA ASP A 695 19.35 -12.25 -24.02
C ASP A 695 19.13 -13.75 -23.78
N GLY A 696 20.02 -14.39 -23.02
CA GLY A 696 20.13 -15.84 -22.84
C GLY A 696 21.31 -16.42 -23.61
N GLY A 697 22.08 -17.30 -22.95
CA GLY A 697 23.26 -17.93 -23.51
C GLY A 697 22.97 -19.10 -24.45
N SER A 698 24.02 -19.68 -25.04
CA SER A 698 23.90 -20.81 -25.98
C SER A 698 23.27 -22.09 -25.39
N ASP A 699 23.19 -22.16 -24.07
CA ASP A 699 22.63 -23.24 -23.27
C ASP A 699 21.11 -23.12 -23.05
N VAL A 700 20.51 -21.94 -23.30
CA VAL A 700 19.07 -21.74 -23.10
C VAL A 700 18.24 -22.13 -24.32
N THR A 701 16.97 -22.45 -24.07
CA THR A 701 16.05 -22.84 -25.15
C THR A 701 15.84 -21.70 -26.14
N GLY A 702 15.89 -22.01 -27.43
CA GLY A 702 15.59 -21.05 -28.49
C GLY A 702 16.75 -20.13 -28.86
N TYR A 703 17.94 -20.29 -28.27
CA TYR A 703 19.13 -19.57 -28.72
C TYR A 703 19.41 -19.87 -30.21
N PRO A 704 19.67 -18.86 -31.05
CA PRO A 704 19.92 -19.08 -32.48
C PRO A 704 21.17 -19.94 -32.70
N LYS A 705 21.02 -21.03 -33.46
CA LYS A 705 22.13 -21.97 -33.70
C LYS A 705 23.27 -21.27 -34.46
N GLY A 706 24.47 -21.31 -33.90
CA GLY A 706 25.66 -20.71 -34.51
C GLY A 706 25.76 -19.20 -34.36
N TYR A 707 24.90 -18.57 -33.55
CA TYR A 707 25.11 -17.18 -33.16
C TYR A 707 26.30 -17.08 -32.21
N PRO A 708 27.28 -16.20 -32.50
CA PRO A 708 28.36 -15.92 -31.57
C PRO A 708 27.86 -15.06 -30.40
N LYS A 709 28.52 -15.21 -29.25
CA LYS A 709 28.24 -14.43 -28.03
C LYS A 709 28.47 -12.93 -28.21
N PHE A 710 29.49 -12.54 -28.97
CA PHE A 710 29.74 -11.14 -29.32
C PHE A 710 29.83 -11.01 -30.82
N TYR A 711 29.81 -9.77 -31.32
CA TYR A 711 29.87 -9.50 -32.75
C TYR A 711 31.01 -10.26 -33.44
N GLN A 712 30.64 -11.08 -34.42
CA GLN A 712 31.56 -11.70 -35.37
C GLN A 712 31.21 -11.22 -36.78
N ASN A 713 32.21 -10.73 -37.50
CA ASN A 713 32.00 -10.34 -38.89
C ASN A 713 31.68 -11.60 -39.72
N PRO A 714 30.50 -11.67 -40.37
CA PRO A 714 30.08 -12.86 -41.10
C PRO A 714 30.91 -13.14 -42.37
N ALA A 715 31.59 -12.14 -42.93
CA ALA A 715 32.39 -12.30 -44.14
C ALA A 715 33.81 -12.81 -43.84
N THR A 716 34.41 -12.37 -42.74
CA THR A 716 35.81 -12.64 -42.40
C THR A 716 35.98 -13.61 -41.22
N GLY A 717 34.92 -13.82 -40.42
CA GLY A 717 34.98 -14.57 -39.16
C GLY A 717 35.70 -13.84 -38.02
N SER A 718 36.09 -12.57 -38.21
CA SER A 718 36.84 -11.80 -37.20
C SER A 718 35.94 -11.26 -36.09
N TYR A 719 36.40 -11.42 -34.85
CA TYR A 719 35.78 -10.85 -33.65
C TYR A 719 36.36 -9.46 -33.39
N ALA A 720 35.88 -8.44 -34.08
CA ALA A 720 36.18 -7.05 -33.73
C ALA A 720 34.93 -6.40 -33.11
N ASN A 721 34.69 -6.79 -31.87
CA ASN A 721 33.51 -6.50 -31.07
C ASN A 721 33.78 -5.44 -29.97
N ILE A 722 34.97 -4.85 -29.91
CA ILE A 722 35.36 -3.85 -28.91
C ILE A 722 35.43 -2.47 -29.56
N LYS A 723 34.70 -1.51 -29.02
CA LYS A 723 34.82 -0.10 -29.38
C LYS A 723 35.57 0.66 -28.28
N LEU A 724 36.66 1.32 -28.64
CA LEU A 724 37.35 2.21 -27.71
C LEU A 724 36.60 3.54 -27.60
N VAL A 725 36.25 3.91 -26.37
CA VAL A 725 35.68 5.23 -26.05
C VAL A 725 36.80 6.23 -25.76
N SER A 726 37.83 5.79 -25.05
CA SER A 726 39.06 6.54 -24.85
C SER A 726 40.27 5.64 -25.07
N LYS A 727 41.42 6.24 -25.39
CA LYS A 727 42.70 5.53 -25.55
C LYS A 727 43.59 5.78 -24.34
N PRO A 728 44.47 4.82 -23.98
CA PRO A 728 45.44 5.04 -22.93
C PRO A 728 46.42 6.16 -23.31
N THR A 729 46.87 6.90 -22.31
CA THR A 729 47.77 8.05 -22.54
C THR A 729 49.24 7.64 -22.42
N LEU A 730 49.55 6.73 -21.49
CA LEU A 730 50.91 6.34 -21.12
C LEU A 730 51.40 5.07 -21.83
N GLY A 731 50.51 4.33 -22.48
CA GLY A 731 50.83 3.15 -23.28
C GLY A 731 50.19 3.15 -24.67
N THR A 732 50.48 2.09 -25.42
CA THR A 732 49.89 1.82 -26.74
C THR A 732 49.20 0.46 -26.73
N LEU A 733 48.00 0.40 -27.29
CA LEU A 733 47.27 -0.84 -27.51
C LEU A 733 47.55 -1.38 -28.90
N LYS A 734 47.68 -2.71 -29.00
CA LYS A 734 47.71 -3.45 -30.26
C LYS A 734 46.63 -4.52 -30.22
N PHE A 735 45.86 -4.60 -31.30
CA PHE A 735 44.79 -5.58 -31.48
C PHE A 735 45.14 -6.55 -32.62
N GLU A 736 44.53 -7.73 -32.59
CA GLU A 736 44.67 -8.73 -33.66
C GLU A 736 43.75 -8.42 -34.84
N TYR A 737 42.54 -7.92 -34.56
CA TYR A 737 41.56 -7.51 -35.55
C TYR A 737 41.22 -6.04 -35.42
N GLU A 738 41.15 -5.34 -36.56
CA GLU A 738 40.68 -3.96 -36.68
C GLU A 738 39.80 -3.85 -37.93
N GLN A 739 38.59 -3.31 -37.79
CA GLN A 739 37.64 -3.11 -38.89
C GLN A 739 36.69 -1.96 -38.56
N PRO A 740 35.96 -1.40 -39.54
CA PRO A 740 34.86 -0.47 -39.25
C PRO A 740 33.85 -1.09 -38.27
N CYS A 741 33.37 -0.31 -37.32
CA CYS A 741 32.35 -0.78 -36.37
C CYS A 741 31.06 -1.15 -37.11
N PRO A 742 30.41 -2.27 -36.74
CA PRO A 742 29.14 -2.64 -37.33
C PRO A 742 28.04 -1.64 -36.91
N ASP A 743 27.19 -1.24 -37.85
CA ASP A 743 26.12 -0.26 -37.61
C ASP A 743 24.77 -0.76 -38.17
N ASN A 744 23.68 -0.47 -37.46
CA ASN A 744 22.30 -0.73 -37.88
C ASN A 744 21.68 0.45 -38.67
N SER A 745 22.24 1.67 -38.60
CA SER A 745 21.69 2.87 -39.23
C SER A 745 22.59 3.55 -40.27
N ASN A 746 23.76 2.98 -40.59
CA ASN A 746 24.71 3.53 -41.56
C ASN A 746 25.20 4.97 -41.24
N THR A 747 25.12 5.36 -39.97
CA THR A 747 25.46 6.66 -39.40
C THR A 747 26.87 6.71 -38.79
N ARG A 748 27.55 5.57 -38.66
CA ARG A 748 28.86 5.42 -38.02
C ARG A 748 30.00 4.89 -38.93
N PRO A 749 30.06 5.22 -40.23
CA PRO A 749 31.03 4.59 -41.15
C PRO A 749 32.50 4.89 -40.82
N GLU A 750 32.79 5.83 -39.91
CA GLU A 750 34.15 6.29 -39.56
C GLU A 750 34.70 5.69 -38.25
N GLU A 751 33.90 4.96 -37.47
CA GLU A 751 34.36 4.39 -36.20
C GLU A 751 35.07 3.04 -36.40
N THR A 752 36.18 2.80 -35.67
CA THR A 752 36.94 1.54 -35.73
C THR A 752 36.63 0.66 -34.52
N CYS A 753 36.30 -0.59 -34.77
CA CYS A 753 36.14 -1.63 -33.77
C CYS A 753 37.31 -2.61 -33.83
N TYR A 754 37.66 -3.14 -32.67
CA TYR A 754 38.86 -3.88 -32.38
C TYR A 754 38.52 -5.25 -31.78
N GLY A 755 39.45 -6.20 -31.81
CA GLY A 755 39.34 -7.42 -31.02
C GLY A 755 40.42 -8.45 -31.32
N GLY A 756 40.13 -9.71 -30.98
CA GLY A 756 41.15 -10.77 -30.86
C GLY A 756 42.17 -10.47 -29.76
N LYS A 757 43.42 -10.95 -29.89
CA LYS A 757 44.45 -10.73 -28.86
C LYS A 757 44.76 -9.24 -28.67
N ILE A 758 44.65 -8.77 -27.44
CA ILE A 758 44.92 -7.38 -27.04
C ILE A 758 46.25 -7.33 -26.29
N THR A 759 47.12 -6.42 -26.67
CA THR A 759 48.40 -6.20 -25.98
C THR A 759 48.56 -4.73 -25.61
N TYR A 760 48.86 -4.45 -24.35
CA TYR A 760 49.25 -3.12 -23.87
C TYR A 760 50.77 -3.05 -23.70
N THR A 761 51.38 -2.02 -24.30
CA THR A 761 52.82 -1.75 -24.17
C THR A 761 53.02 -0.37 -23.53
N PRO A 762 53.68 -0.27 -22.36
CA PRO A 762 54.07 1.02 -21.79
C PRO A 762 54.97 1.79 -22.75
N LYS A 763 54.73 3.10 -22.96
CA LYS A 763 55.59 3.93 -23.83
C LYS A 763 56.94 4.27 -23.19
N SER A 764 57.04 4.18 -21.86
CA SER A 764 58.23 4.56 -21.10
C SER A 764 58.42 3.65 -19.89
N SER A 765 59.64 3.12 -19.73
CA SER A 765 60.07 2.40 -18.52
C SER A 765 60.18 3.30 -17.29
N PHE A 766 60.18 4.63 -17.46
CA PHE A 766 60.30 5.61 -16.37
C PHE A 766 58.95 6.09 -15.84
N SER A 767 57.83 5.75 -16.50
CA SER A 767 56.50 6.14 -16.02
C SER A 767 56.22 5.50 -14.67
N THR A 768 55.82 6.30 -13.68
CA THR A 768 55.37 5.83 -12.37
C THR A 768 53.85 5.93 -12.20
N PHE A 769 53.12 6.42 -13.20
CA PHE A 769 51.68 6.68 -13.09
C PHE A 769 50.86 5.48 -13.59
N ASN A 770 49.65 5.35 -13.05
CA ASN A 770 48.63 4.43 -13.58
C ASN A 770 48.09 4.98 -14.91
N ASP A 771 47.61 4.09 -15.77
CA ASP A 771 46.97 4.44 -17.05
C ASP A 771 45.56 3.84 -17.08
N SER A 772 44.72 4.32 -17.99
CA SER A 772 43.39 3.75 -18.16
C SER A 772 42.85 4.01 -19.56
N PHE A 773 41.89 3.18 -19.96
CA PHE A 773 41.10 3.43 -21.16
C PHE A 773 39.69 2.88 -20.97
N LYS A 774 38.74 3.45 -21.71
CA LYS A 774 37.34 3.05 -21.69
C LYS A 774 36.96 2.34 -22.97
N TYR A 775 36.09 1.34 -22.84
CA TYR A 775 35.61 0.55 -23.96
C TYR A 775 34.12 0.23 -23.83
N LYS A 776 33.56 -0.22 -24.95
CA LYS A 776 32.24 -0.85 -25.06
C LYS A 776 32.36 -2.13 -25.86
N VAL A 777 31.47 -3.07 -25.61
CA VAL A 777 31.36 -4.33 -26.35
C VAL A 777 30.12 -4.30 -27.23
N LEU A 778 30.22 -4.94 -28.40
CA LEU A 778 29.11 -5.11 -29.34
C LEU A 778 28.64 -6.56 -29.38
N ASP A 779 27.33 -6.75 -29.37
CA ASP A 779 26.68 -8.04 -29.60
C ASP A 779 26.52 -8.33 -31.10
N GLN A 780 26.00 -9.51 -31.42
CA GLN A 780 25.77 -9.92 -32.80
C GLN A 780 24.69 -9.06 -33.51
N ASP A 781 23.80 -8.43 -32.75
CA ASP A 781 22.76 -7.52 -33.20
C ASP A 781 23.23 -6.06 -33.33
N ARG A 782 24.54 -5.83 -33.11
CA ARG A 782 25.25 -4.56 -33.24
C ARG A 782 24.86 -3.52 -32.20
N ALA A 783 24.27 -3.91 -31.07
CA ALA A 783 24.06 -2.98 -29.96
C ALA A 783 25.33 -2.85 -29.12
N GLU A 784 25.54 -1.67 -28.55
CA GLU A 784 26.68 -1.38 -27.68
C GLU A 784 26.30 -1.57 -26.20
N SER A 785 27.23 -2.13 -25.43
CA SER A 785 27.17 -2.10 -23.97
C SER A 785 27.23 -0.68 -23.40
N ALA A 786 26.97 -0.56 -22.10
CA ALA A 786 27.46 0.56 -21.31
C ALA A 786 29.01 0.62 -21.33
N GLU A 787 29.58 1.78 -20.98
CA GLU A 787 31.04 1.94 -20.91
C GLU A 787 31.63 1.16 -19.72
N ALA A 788 32.73 0.47 -19.97
CA ALA A 788 33.57 -0.15 -18.96
C ALA A 788 34.99 0.43 -19.01
N THR A 789 35.69 0.37 -17.89
CA THR A 789 37.03 0.94 -17.71
C THR A 789 38.06 -0.15 -17.48
N VAL A 790 39.15 -0.11 -18.24
CA VAL A 790 40.34 -0.91 -17.97
C VAL A 790 41.37 -0.04 -17.24
N LYS A 791 41.73 -0.44 -16.02
CA LYS A 791 42.78 0.21 -15.22
C LYS A 791 44.10 -0.54 -15.38
N ILE A 792 45.15 0.18 -15.73
CA ILE A 792 46.52 -0.33 -15.79
C ILE A 792 47.30 0.23 -14.60
N ILE A 793 47.53 -0.62 -13.61
CA ILE A 793 48.20 -0.25 -12.36
C ILE A 793 49.71 -0.48 -12.50
N ASN A 794 50.49 0.57 -12.26
CA ASN A 794 51.94 0.49 -12.30
C ASN A 794 52.49 0.07 -10.94
N THR A 795 53.39 -0.92 -10.86
CA THR A 795 53.93 -1.36 -9.56
C THR A 795 54.74 -0.27 -8.81
N ALA A 796 55.07 0.87 -9.43
CA ALA A 796 55.66 2.01 -8.75
C ALA A 796 54.66 2.79 -7.87
N THR A 797 53.34 2.63 -8.06
CA THR A 797 52.31 3.36 -7.30
C THR A 797 51.92 2.67 -5.99
N THR A 798 52.40 1.45 -5.71
CA THR A 798 51.92 0.63 -4.58
C THR A 798 52.47 1.02 -3.20
N THR A 799 52.94 2.25 -3.00
CA THR A 799 53.32 2.73 -1.66
C THR A 799 52.74 4.05 -1.19
N ASP A 800 52.05 4.88 -1.99
CA ASP A 800 51.61 6.21 -1.47
C ASP A 800 50.54 6.97 -2.30
N ASP A 801 49.58 6.32 -2.97
CA ASP A 801 48.55 7.04 -3.73
C ASP A 801 47.18 7.09 -3.04
N THR A 802 47.03 8.02 -2.09
CA THR A 802 45.75 8.45 -1.49
C THR A 802 45.21 9.74 -2.12
N ARG A 803 45.54 10.08 -3.37
CA ARG A 803 45.00 11.28 -4.02
C ARG A 803 43.70 10.94 -4.76
N GLY A 804 42.61 11.35 -4.12
CA GLY A 804 41.29 11.38 -4.74
C GLY A 804 41.23 12.26 -5.98
N ASP A 805 40.30 11.88 -6.86
CA ASP A 805 39.82 12.65 -8.01
C ASP A 805 39.72 14.15 -7.69
N SER A 806 40.43 14.95 -8.48
CA SER A 806 40.26 16.40 -8.50
C SER A 806 40.03 16.88 -9.94
N GLY A 807 38.77 17.22 -10.24
CA GLY A 807 38.46 18.35 -11.12
C GLY A 807 37.63 18.13 -12.40
N SER A 808 36.31 18.14 -12.22
CA SER A 808 35.33 19.00 -12.94
C SER A 808 34.42 18.44 -14.06
N SER A 809 33.16 18.22 -13.62
CA SER A 809 31.84 18.46 -14.23
C SER A 809 31.43 17.82 -15.58
N SER A 810 30.60 16.76 -15.53
CA SER A 810 29.13 16.86 -15.61
C SER A 810 28.46 15.48 -15.87
N GLY A 811 27.46 15.12 -15.05
CA GLY A 811 26.35 14.23 -15.42
C GLY A 811 26.58 12.70 -15.54
N SER A 812 25.84 11.96 -14.71
CA SER A 812 25.40 10.54 -14.89
C SER A 812 26.34 9.38 -14.57
N SER A 813 26.11 8.83 -13.37
CA SER A 813 25.96 7.41 -12.98
C SER A 813 26.61 6.29 -13.81
N GLY A 814 27.49 5.51 -13.16
CA GLY A 814 27.77 4.13 -13.52
C GLY A 814 29.14 3.62 -13.06
N SER A 815 29.16 3.01 -11.86
CA SER A 815 29.92 1.81 -11.47
C SER A 815 31.45 1.78 -11.59
N SER A 816 32.13 1.50 -10.45
CA SER A 816 33.45 0.84 -10.43
C SER A 816 33.47 -0.30 -9.40
N SER A 817 33.95 -1.47 -9.83
CA SER A 817 34.28 -2.65 -9.01
C SER A 817 35.58 -2.42 -8.20
N GLY A 818 35.89 -3.12 -7.10
CA GLY A 818 35.20 -4.22 -6.43
C GLY A 818 35.89 -4.61 -5.11
N GLY A 819 35.34 -5.64 -4.45
CA GLY A 819 36.09 -6.52 -3.54
C GLY A 819 36.43 -5.99 -2.15
N GLY A 820 35.42 -5.67 -1.34
CA GLY A 820 35.56 -5.48 0.10
C GLY A 820 34.19 -5.60 0.73
N SER A 821 34.06 -6.49 1.72
CA SER A 821 32.85 -6.75 2.51
C SER A 821 31.96 -5.51 2.63
N ILE A 822 30.77 -5.57 2.03
CA ILE A 822 29.73 -4.58 2.30
C ILE A 822 29.29 -4.84 3.73
N GLY A 823 29.85 -4.05 4.66
CA GLY A 823 29.34 -3.97 6.02
C GLY A 823 27.87 -3.59 5.97
N LEU A 824 27.09 -4.22 6.84
CA LEU A 824 25.63 -4.19 7.05
C LEU A 824 24.90 -2.82 6.89
N PHE A 825 25.62 -1.70 6.77
CA PHE A 825 25.13 -0.33 6.80
C PHE A 825 24.97 0.32 5.42
N GLY A 826 25.62 -0.21 4.37
CA GLY A 826 25.56 0.36 3.02
C GLY A 826 24.23 0.12 2.29
N LEU A 827 23.58 -1.03 2.55
CA LEU A 827 22.29 -1.40 1.94
C LEU A 827 21.10 -0.66 2.56
N LEU A 828 21.21 -0.20 3.81
CA LEU A 828 20.17 0.58 4.49
C LEU A 828 20.03 2.02 3.92
N GLY A 829 21.10 2.55 3.30
CA GLY A 829 21.12 3.89 2.70
C GLY A 829 20.36 4.01 1.37
N LEU A 830 20.33 2.94 0.55
CA LEU A 830 19.62 2.99 -0.74
C LEU A 830 18.12 2.77 -0.61
N ALA A 831 17.66 1.99 0.37
CA ALA A 831 16.24 1.81 0.64
C ALA A 831 15.60 3.09 1.23
N SER A 832 16.32 3.84 2.05
CA SER A 832 15.85 5.11 2.66
C SER A 832 15.76 6.27 1.66
N LEU A 833 16.62 6.31 0.63
CA LEU A 833 16.55 7.32 -0.44
C LEU A 833 15.36 7.15 -1.39
N ILE A 834 14.80 5.94 -1.52
CA ILE A 834 13.58 5.69 -2.30
C ILE A 834 12.32 6.11 -1.51
N ALA A 835 12.34 5.98 -0.18
CA ALA A 835 11.26 6.46 0.69
C ALA A 835 11.22 8.01 0.78
N LEU A 836 12.37 8.68 0.81
CA LEU A 836 12.44 10.14 0.87
C LEU A 836 12.06 10.84 -0.44
N ARG A 837 12.25 10.18 -1.60
CA ARG A 837 11.90 10.77 -2.92
C ARG A 837 10.40 10.73 -3.23
N ARG A 838 9.57 10.07 -2.41
CA ARG A 838 8.10 10.06 -2.52
C ARG A 838 7.37 11.04 -1.57
N LYS A 839 8.09 11.77 -0.71
CA LYS A 839 7.54 12.90 0.07
C LYS A 839 7.80 14.28 -0.54
N MET A 840 8.35 14.32 -1.76
CA MET A 840 8.46 15.54 -2.57
C MET A 840 7.78 15.34 -3.92
N LYS A 841 6.47 15.13 -3.90
CA LYS A 841 5.48 15.60 -4.89
C LYS A 841 4.08 15.37 -4.36
#